data_AF-A0A7Z9T7R2-F1
#
_entry.id   AF-A0A7Z9T7R2-F1
#
_cell.length_a   1.000
_cell.length_b   1.000
_cell.length_c   1.000
_cell.angle_alpha   90.00
_cell.angle_beta   90.00
_cell.angle_gamma   90.00
#
_symmetry.space_group_name_H-M   'P 1'
#
loop_
_entity.id
_entity.type
_entity.pdbx_description
1 polymer ?
#
loop_
_entity_poly.entity_id
_entity_poly.type
_entity_poly.pdbx_seq_one_letter_code
_entity_poly.pdbx_strand_id
1 'polypeptide(L)'
;ERLRELVAELQVDFVGDILLNAPLLDFMAPSLTVRQVITPNMVDDVNFTRVLKMDRCTTCHVAIDREGFEGYPQPYTTHPNLDAYVGSASPHPVQTTGCTVCHEGMGQSLGFISSSHTPETDTQMAEWEARYGWDVPHYWDFPMLPTNMTEASCAKCHKGTVYVEEAPDLNLAYGLYERAGCYACHITAGFTDLRKPGPDLTKISAKLTPEWASTWIRDPREVKASTWMPRFWYNSNTSAPEDVQRNEIEIDATVAYLFAHSDGHEFANASPPLGDAARGEELVGSVGCLACHITEDQARLDAGTRRTFGQPLQNIGNKTSYEWLYDWVRDPKHFSENTYMPNLRLTDEEAADIATYLASLSGSGGRTAEATYTDADVEAVLFDYVRSIVPVAEAEALVGSMSADERLLELGERVIGRYGCYSCHDIEGFENRQPIGIELTEEGTKLIARLDFAFVHDIPHTKVDWFKQKMRDPRAFDRDRVLQPLEKLRMPNFGMSEEETTLFATAIMSLQAEVQPVAAHVPRSARQDALRDGRNLFRRRNCIGCHQMEGDGGDYVNLVADPSLAPPLLTPEGAKVQPDWLYAFFRGPIPIRPWLDVRMPTFGLADAHWNTAIEYFGAVSDSVGMFRTHESVATSAENEVGEELFDLLRCQQCHVLDTIPADQPTDTLAPDLRMTSERLQPDWILDWLREPLEIQPGTRMPMLWTELPGSFYPQFDSDGDRQIEAIRDYLLTFRGGPSPLTGN
;
A
#
# COMPACT_ATOMS: atom_id res chain seq x y z
N GLU A 1 26.42 17.20 -45.02
CA GLU A 1 25.71 18.40 -45.53
C GLU A 1 24.51 18.76 -44.67
N ARG A 2 23.56 17.85 -44.42
CA ARG A 2 22.39 18.07 -43.56
C ARG A 2 22.66 18.64 -42.15
N LEU A 3 23.77 18.24 -41.51
CA LEU A 3 24.21 18.79 -40.21
C LEU A 3 24.81 20.21 -40.32
N ARG A 4 25.42 20.57 -41.47
CA ARG A 4 25.88 21.94 -41.74
C ARG A 4 24.70 22.87 -42.07
N GLU A 5 23.65 22.34 -42.70
CA GLU A 5 22.40 23.08 -42.95
C GLU A 5 21.66 23.36 -41.63
N LEU A 6 21.51 22.36 -40.75
CA LEU A 6 20.93 22.54 -39.41
C LEU A 6 21.74 23.50 -38.52
N VAL A 7 23.08 23.50 -38.62
CA VAL A 7 23.94 24.44 -37.88
C VAL A 7 23.90 25.85 -38.48
N ALA A 8 23.62 25.99 -39.77
CA ALA A 8 23.41 27.28 -40.43
C ALA A 8 22.04 27.89 -40.11
N GLU A 9 21.00 27.07 -39.89
CA GLU A 9 19.69 27.50 -39.36
C GLU A 9 19.72 27.91 -37.88
N LEU A 10 20.75 27.49 -37.13
CA LEU A 10 20.98 27.85 -35.72
C LEU A 10 21.87 29.10 -35.55
N GLN A 11 22.34 29.73 -36.63
CA GLN A 11 23.04 31.02 -36.53
C GLN A 11 22.02 32.15 -36.49
N VAL A 12 21.99 32.87 -35.36
CA VAL A 12 21.13 34.05 -35.12
C VAL A 12 21.18 34.99 -36.33
N ASP A 13 20.07 35.10 -37.05
CA ASP A 13 19.93 36.07 -38.14
C ASP A 13 19.67 37.46 -37.53
N PHE A 14 20.53 38.42 -37.86
CA PHE A 14 20.39 39.80 -37.38
C PHE A 14 19.06 40.45 -37.81
N VAL A 15 18.48 40.02 -38.94
CA VAL A 15 17.21 40.56 -39.46
C VAL A 15 16.01 39.76 -38.96
N GLY A 16 16.08 38.43 -38.95
CA GLY A 16 15.02 37.55 -38.45
C GLY A 16 14.86 37.54 -36.93
N ASP A 17 15.94 37.38 -36.16
CA ASP A 17 15.83 37.14 -34.71
C ASP A 17 15.99 38.42 -33.87
N ILE A 18 16.77 39.40 -34.31
CA ILE A 18 16.99 40.63 -33.53
C ILE A 18 15.93 41.69 -33.86
N LEU A 19 15.50 41.79 -35.13
CA LEU A 19 14.58 42.85 -35.57
C LEU A 19 13.11 42.50 -35.31
N LEU A 20 12.71 41.22 -35.51
CA LEU A 20 11.34 40.76 -35.20
C LEU A 20 11.11 40.58 -33.70
N ASN A 21 12.14 40.30 -32.90
CA ASN A 21 12.01 40.23 -31.43
C ASN A 21 12.47 41.52 -30.73
N ALA A 22 12.65 42.63 -31.47
CA ALA A 22 12.96 43.93 -30.89
C ALA A 22 11.74 44.49 -30.12
N PRO A 23 11.94 45.21 -28.99
CA PRO A 23 10.85 45.86 -28.27
C PRO A 23 10.02 46.75 -29.21
N LEU A 24 8.69 46.62 -29.18
CA LEU A 24 7.70 47.28 -30.07
C LEU A 24 7.52 46.67 -31.47
N LEU A 25 8.37 45.75 -31.93
CA LEU A 25 8.17 45.00 -33.18
C LEU A 25 7.78 43.52 -32.94
N ASP A 26 8.00 43.02 -31.72
CA ASP A 26 7.66 41.66 -31.29
C ASP A 26 6.15 41.31 -31.35
N PHE A 27 5.27 42.30 -31.41
CA PHE A 27 3.83 42.07 -31.45
C PHE A 27 3.33 41.63 -32.85
N MET A 28 4.14 41.81 -33.90
CA MET A 28 3.71 41.60 -35.29
C MET A 28 3.91 40.16 -35.78
N ALA A 29 5.02 39.51 -35.41
CA ALA A 29 5.34 38.09 -35.70
C ALA A 29 6.70 37.69 -35.07
N PRO A 30 6.78 37.45 -33.75
CA PRO A 30 8.04 37.12 -33.10
C PRO A 30 8.48 35.69 -33.45
N SER A 31 9.79 35.46 -33.64
CA SER A 31 10.32 34.09 -33.87
C SER A 31 10.31 33.24 -32.59
N LEU A 32 10.29 33.89 -31.42
CA LEU A 32 10.16 33.26 -30.10
C LEU A 32 8.93 33.81 -29.36
N THR A 33 7.89 32.99 -29.23
CA THR A 33 6.69 33.37 -28.46
C THR A 33 6.70 32.67 -27.11
N VAL A 34 6.69 33.45 -26.03
CA VAL A 34 6.48 32.90 -24.68
C VAL A 34 5.06 32.37 -24.59
N ARG A 35 4.92 31.07 -24.38
CA ARG A 35 3.64 30.42 -24.10
C ARG A 35 3.43 30.40 -22.60
N GLN A 36 2.25 30.80 -22.17
CA GLN A 36 1.93 30.94 -20.76
C GLN A 36 0.51 30.44 -20.49
N VAL A 37 0.39 29.60 -19.47
CA VAL A 37 -0.87 29.15 -18.90
C VAL A 37 -1.02 29.81 -17.53
N ILE A 38 -2.19 30.39 -17.27
CA ILE A 38 -2.61 30.79 -15.93
C ILE A 38 -3.72 29.83 -15.54
N THR A 39 -3.42 28.97 -14.56
CA THR A 39 -4.34 27.93 -14.11
C THR A 39 -5.54 28.55 -13.39
N PRO A 40 -6.79 28.22 -13.72
CA PRO A 40 -7.97 28.85 -13.13
C PRO A 40 -8.24 28.39 -11.69
N ASN A 41 -7.87 27.15 -11.35
CA ASN A 41 -8.21 26.51 -10.09
C ASN A 41 -6.99 26.11 -9.25
N MET A 42 -5.78 26.47 -9.66
CA MET A 42 -4.56 26.14 -8.92
C MET A 42 -3.86 27.42 -8.46
N VAL A 43 -3.33 27.40 -7.24
CA VAL A 43 -2.69 28.56 -6.64
C VAL A 43 -1.32 28.23 -6.06
N ASP A 44 -0.45 29.23 -6.11
CA ASP A 44 0.77 29.27 -5.30
C ASP A 44 0.52 30.12 -4.05
N ASP A 45 1.05 29.68 -2.92
CA ASP A 45 1.13 30.51 -1.71
C ASP A 45 2.46 31.27 -1.73
N VAL A 46 2.39 32.59 -1.91
CA VAL A 46 3.55 33.48 -2.02
C VAL A 46 3.75 34.32 -0.77
N ASN A 47 3.62 33.69 0.41
CA ASN A 47 3.69 34.31 1.73
C ASN A 47 2.68 35.47 1.87
N PHE A 48 1.58 35.20 2.58
CA PHE A 48 0.49 36.15 2.89
C PHE A 48 -0.54 36.42 1.77
N THR A 49 -0.37 35.84 0.58
CA THR A 49 -1.40 35.87 -0.46
C THR A 49 -1.33 34.64 -1.36
N ARG A 50 -2.50 34.21 -1.84
CA ARG A 50 -2.62 33.16 -2.85
C ARG A 50 -2.73 33.81 -4.22
N VAL A 51 -1.91 33.37 -5.16
CA VAL A 51 -1.94 33.85 -6.55
C VAL A 51 -2.20 32.68 -7.47
N LEU A 52 -2.89 32.92 -8.59
CA LEU A 52 -3.10 31.87 -9.59
C LEU A 52 -1.76 31.38 -10.09
N LYS A 53 -1.59 30.05 -10.13
CA LYS A 53 -0.36 29.43 -10.58
C LYS A 53 -0.16 29.68 -12.06
N MET A 54 1.06 30.05 -12.42
CA MET A 54 1.43 30.49 -13.76
C MET A 54 2.59 29.65 -14.27
N ASP A 55 2.42 29.15 -15.49
CA ASP A 55 3.27 28.14 -16.06
C ASP A 55 3.68 28.52 -17.49
N ARG A 56 4.98 28.50 -17.76
CA ARG A 56 5.54 28.81 -19.08
C ARG A 56 6.34 27.65 -19.67
N CYS A 57 6.24 26.45 -19.11
CA CYS A 57 7.02 25.28 -19.52
C CYS A 57 6.78 24.93 -21.00
N THR A 58 5.56 25.13 -21.50
CA THR A 58 5.19 24.92 -22.91
C THR A 58 5.87 25.89 -23.90
N THR A 59 6.61 26.89 -23.42
CA THR A 59 7.49 27.71 -24.26
C THR A 59 8.63 26.88 -24.85
N CYS A 60 9.19 25.97 -24.05
CA CYS A 60 10.26 25.06 -24.48
C CYS A 60 9.70 23.68 -24.84
N HIS A 61 8.77 23.15 -24.03
CA HIS A 61 8.13 21.85 -24.24
C HIS A 61 6.92 21.98 -25.19
N VAL A 62 7.21 22.41 -26.41
CA VAL A 62 6.19 22.86 -27.38
C VAL A 62 5.27 21.77 -27.93
N ALA A 63 5.65 20.49 -27.75
CA ALA A 63 4.95 19.32 -28.22
C ALA A 63 4.41 18.44 -27.09
N ILE A 64 4.46 18.90 -25.83
CA ILE A 64 4.12 18.07 -24.66
C ILE A 64 2.70 17.52 -24.70
N ASP A 65 1.76 18.25 -25.31
CA ASP A 65 0.34 17.92 -25.43
C ASP A 65 -0.06 17.40 -26.82
N ARG A 66 0.91 16.94 -27.63
CA ARG A 66 0.69 16.60 -29.05
C ARG A 66 1.11 15.16 -29.37
N GLU A 67 0.23 14.40 -29.98
CA GLU A 67 0.59 13.08 -30.54
C GLU A 67 1.65 13.18 -31.65
N GLY A 68 2.48 12.15 -31.76
CA GLY A 68 3.45 11.96 -32.86
C GLY A 68 4.85 12.49 -32.58
N PHE A 69 5.13 12.97 -31.36
CA PHE A 69 6.47 13.42 -30.94
C PHE A 69 7.10 12.54 -29.85
N GLU A 70 6.54 11.36 -29.58
CA GLU A 70 6.99 10.43 -28.52
C GLU A 70 8.45 10.00 -28.72
N GLY A 71 8.89 9.86 -29.98
CA GLY A 71 10.27 9.48 -30.33
C GLY A 71 11.29 10.63 -30.34
N TYR A 72 10.89 11.87 -30.04
CA TYR A 72 11.77 13.03 -30.07
C TYR A 72 12.50 13.23 -28.74
N PRO A 73 13.72 13.80 -28.74
CA PRO A 73 14.41 14.11 -27.49
C PRO A 73 13.76 15.31 -26.79
N GLN A 74 13.93 15.38 -25.45
CA GLN A 74 13.60 16.58 -24.69
C GLN A 74 14.31 17.81 -25.27
N PRO A 75 13.65 18.99 -25.33
CA PRO A 75 12.31 19.29 -24.79
C PRO A 75 11.14 19.01 -25.76
N TYR A 76 11.37 18.41 -26.93
CA TYR A 76 10.36 18.26 -27.99
C TYR A 76 9.53 16.98 -27.89
N THR A 77 9.70 16.19 -26.84
CA THR A 77 8.97 14.94 -26.66
C THR A 77 7.54 15.18 -26.15
N THR A 78 6.62 14.31 -26.54
CA THR A 78 5.24 14.28 -26.04
C THR A 78 5.18 13.71 -24.63
N HIS A 79 4.17 14.09 -23.84
CA HIS A 79 3.91 13.44 -22.57
C HIS A 79 3.59 11.95 -22.77
N PRO A 80 4.14 11.02 -21.95
CA PRO A 80 3.97 9.58 -22.15
C PRO A 80 2.51 9.08 -22.13
N ASN A 81 1.63 9.79 -21.44
CA ASN A 81 0.20 9.48 -21.36
C ASN A 81 -0.60 10.79 -21.51
N LEU A 82 -1.20 11.01 -22.68
CA LEU A 82 -1.96 12.23 -22.97
C LEU A 82 -3.37 12.18 -22.37
N ASP A 83 -3.99 11.00 -22.35
CA ASP A 83 -5.38 10.79 -21.93
C ASP A 83 -5.59 11.02 -20.43
N ALA A 84 -4.59 10.68 -19.61
CA ALA A 84 -4.64 10.93 -18.17
C ALA A 84 -4.15 12.33 -17.76
N TYR A 85 -3.32 12.97 -18.60
CA TYR A 85 -2.56 14.17 -18.23
C TYR A 85 -2.77 15.37 -19.17
N VAL A 86 -1.74 15.88 -19.83
CA VAL A 86 -1.77 17.21 -20.46
C VAL A 86 -2.63 17.31 -21.73
N GLY A 87 -3.18 16.19 -22.22
CA GLY A 87 -4.03 16.14 -23.41
C GLY A 87 -5.34 16.92 -23.25
N SER A 88 -5.92 17.37 -24.36
CA SER A 88 -7.10 18.26 -24.33
C SER A 88 -8.38 17.65 -23.76
N ALA A 89 -8.54 16.32 -23.86
CA ALA A 89 -9.68 15.57 -23.36
C ALA A 89 -9.45 14.96 -21.96
N SER A 90 -8.25 15.13 -21.42
CA SER A 90 -7.87 14.57 -20.13
C SER A 90 -8.57 15.26 -18.96
N PRO A 91 -8.66 14.61 -17.79
CA PRO A 91 -9.00 15.26 -16.52
C PRO A 91 -8.05 16.41 -16.13
N HIS A 92 -6.82 16.44 -16.67
CA HIS A 92 -5.75 17.39 -16.32
C HIS A 92 -5.16 18.17 -17.51
N PRO A 93 -5.97 18.79 -18.38
CA PRO A 93 -5.46 19.39 -19.61
C PRO A 93 -4.49 20.53 -19.31
N VAL A 94 -3.44 20.68 -20.12
CA VAL A 94 -2.36 21.64 -19.85
C VAL A 94 -2.85 23.07 -19.69
N GLN A 95 -3.96 23.44 -20.35
CA GLN A 95 -4.54 24.79 -20.31
C GLN A 95 -5.17 25.13 -18.95
N THR A 96 -5.56 24.13 -18.16
CA THR A 96 -6.14 24.35 -16.82
C THR A 96 -5.21 23.93 -15.69
N THR A 97 -4.36 22.94 -15.93
CA THR A 97 -3.50 22.36 -14.89
C THR A 97 -2.07 22.87 -14.97
N GLY A 98 -1.54 23.13 -16.17
CA GLY A 98 -0.11 23.44 -16.33
C GLY A 98 0.81 22.26 -15.96
N CYS A 99 2.12 22.45 -16.05
CA CYS A 99 3.14 21.42 -15.80
C CYS A 99 3.61 21.43 -14.34
N THR A 100 3.86 22.61 -13.78
CA THR A 100 4.40 22.84 -12.43
C THR A 100 3.42 22.48 -11.32
N VAL A 101 2.16 22.18 -11.61
CA VAL A 101 1.23 21.59 -10.64
C VAL A 101 1.71 20.19 -10.23
N CYS A 102 2.09 19.37 -11.20
CA CYS A 102 2.59 18.01 -10.96
C CYS A 102 4.09 18.02 -10.69
N HIS A 103 4.86 18.79 -11.48
CA HIS A 103 6.31 18.76 -11.43
C HIS A 103 6.95 19.69 -10.40
N GLU A 104 6.20 20.58 -9.74
CA GLU A 104 6.75 21.72 -8.98
C GLU A 104 7.66 22.62 -9.86
N GLY A 105 8.54 23.40 -9.25
CA GLY A 105 9.45 24.30 -9.94
C GLY A 105 8.94 25.72 -10.10
N MET A 106 9.75 26.56 -10.76
CA MET A 106 9.46 27.97 -10.96
C MET A 106 8.84 28.18 -12.36
N GLY A 107 7.54 27.96 -12.48
CA GLY A 107 6.80 28.03 -13.75
C GLY A 107 6.83 29.40 -14.44
N GLN A 108 7.22 30.44 -13.72
CA GLN A 108 7.40 31.80 -14.23
C GLN A 108 8.68 32.00 -15.04
N SER A 109 9.67 31.11 -14.87
CA SER A 109 10.96 31.24 -15.52
C SER A 109 11.05 30.47 -16.83
N LEU A 110 11.97 30.88 -17.70
CA LEU A 110 12.24 30.29 -19.02
C LEU A 110 13.63 29.67 -19.13
N GLY A 111 14.50 29.88 -18.15
CA GLY A 111 15.86 29.34 -18.16
C GLY A 111 15.93 27.99 -17.45
N PHE A 112 16.69 27.05 -17.99
CA PHE A 112 16.85 25.69 -17.46
C PHE A 112 17.07 25.64 -15.94
N ILE A 113 18.12 26.30 -15.43
CA ILE A 113 18.41 26.33 -13.98
C ILE A 113 17.36 27.11 -13.20
N SER A 114 16.94 28.26 -13.73
CA SER A 114 16.01 29.17 -13.05
C SER A 114 14.57 28.65 -12.95
N SER A 115 14.15 27.74 -13.83
CA SER A 115 12.90 26.99 -13.70
C SER A 115 12.99 25.89 -12.64
N SER A 116 14.19 25.70 -12.07
CA SER A 116 14.49 24.74 -11.01
C SER A 116 14.35 23.28 -11.44
N HIS A 117 14.80 22.94 -12.64
CA HIS A 117 14.93 21.54 -13.06
C HIS A 117 15.83 20.79 -12.07
N THR A 118 15.41 19.61 -11.66
CA THR A 118 16.13 18.77 -10.71
C THR A 118 16.50 17.45 -11.37
N PRO A 119 17.76 17.01 -11.27
CA PRO A 119 18.17 15.73 -11.81
C PRO A 119 17.55 14.57 -11.03
N GLU A 120 17.28 13.47 -11.72
CA GLU A 120 16.77 12.23 -11.16
C GLU A 120 17.87 11.38 -10.50
N THR A 121 19.09 11.45 -11.04
CA THR A 121 20.22 10.62 -10.60
C THR A 121 21.51 11.42 -10.48
N ASP A 122 22.46 10.93 -9.68
CA ASP A 122 23.79 11.54 -9.54
C ASP A 122 24.55 11.61 -10.88
N THR A 123 24.33 10.64 -11.77
CA THR A 123 24.93 10.64 -13.10
C THR A 123 24.36 11.78 -13.94
N GLN A 124 23.04 11.93 -13.93
CA GLN A 124 22.38 13.04 -14.63
C GLN A 124 22.79 14.39 -14.03
N MET A 125 22.92 14.48 -12.70
CA MET A 125 23.42 15.67 -12.01
C MET A 125 24.81 16.05 -12.51
N ALA A 126 25.77 15.13 -12.50
CA ALA A 126 27.13 15.38 -12.99
C ALA A 126 27.17 15.77 -14.48
N GLU A 127 26.31 15.17 -15.31
CA GLU A 127 26.15 15.56 -16.70
C GLU A 127 25.61 16.99 -16.85
N TRP A 128 24.63 17.36 -16.04
CA TRP A 128 24.01 18.69 -16.07
C TRP A 128 24.93 19.78 -15.52
N GLU A 129 25.71 19.48 -14.48
CA GLU A 129 26.79 20.34 -13.99
C GLU A 129 27.80 20.63 -15.11
N ALA A 130 28.27 19.58 -15.79
CA ALA A 130 29.27 19.71 -16.84
C ALA A 130 28.75 20.43 -18.10
N ARG A 131 27.50 20.17 -18.49
CA ARG A 131 26.93 20.62 -19.77
C ARG A 131 26.19 21.95 -19.67
N TYR A 132 25.45 22.13 -18.59
CA TYR A 132 24.54 23.26 -18.40
C TYR A 132 24.97 24.18 -17.26
N GLY A 133 26.04 23.85 -16.53
CA GLY A 133 26.45 24.59 -15.33
C GLY A 133 25.37 24.51 -14.25
N TRP A 134 24.66 23.39 -14.18
CA TRP A 134 23.61 23.18 -13.18
C TRP A 134 24.19 23.25 -11.77
N ASP A 135 23.39 23.81 -10.85
CA ASP A 135 23.67 23.87 -9.42
C ASP A 135 22.34 23.82 -8.67
N VAL A 136 22.38 23.47 -7.39
CA VAL A 136 21.21 23.34 -6.54
C VAL A 136 20.43 24.66 -6.52
N PRO A 137 19.11 24.66 -6.82
CA PRO A 137 18.31 25.88 -6.79
C PRO A 137 18.21 26.47 -5.37
N HIS A 138 18.92 27.57 -5.12
CA HIS A 138 18.93 28.22 -3.79
C HIS A 138 17.90 29.35 -3.61
N TYR A 139 17.27 29.81 -4.69
CA TYR A 139 16.39 30.99 -4.69
C TYR A 139 14.90 30.68 -4.78
N TRP A 140 14.53 29.40 -4.79
CA TRP A 140 13.14 28.96 -4.92
C TRP A 140 12.85 27.82 -3.94
N ASP A 141 11.79 27.98 -3.14
CA ASP A 141 11.48 27.07 -2.02
C ASP A 141 10.88 25.72 -2.47
N PHE A 142 10.39 25.65 -3.72
CA PHE A 142 9.71 24.49 -4.30
C PHE A 142 10.36 24.11 -5.65
N PRO A 143 11.63 23.68 -5.66
CA PRO A 143 12.28 23.22 -6.89
C PRO A 143 11.49 22.07 -7.53
N MET A 144 11.70 21.81 -8.83
CA MET A 144 11.00 20.71 -9.49
C MET A 144 11.29 19.40 -8.77
N LEU A 145 10.27 18.55 -8.66
CA LEU A 145 10.48 17.18 -8.19
C LEU A 145 11.27 16.41 -9.25
N PRO A 146 12.21 15.54 -8.84
CA PRO A 146 12.73 14.50 -9.71
C PRO A 146 11.59 13.76 -10.42
N THR A 147 11.81 13.34 -11.67
CA THR A 147 10.79 12.72 -12.53
C THR A 147 10.07 11.54 -11.86
N ASN A 148 10.83 10.69 -11.17
CA ASN A 148 10.36 9.54 -10.38
C ASN A 148 9.68 9.90 -9.04
N MET A 149 9.47 11.18 -8.75
CA MET A 149 8.79 11.65 -7.53
C MET A 149 7.62 12.59 -7.83
N THR A 150 7.35 12.87 -9.11
CA THR A 150 6.31 13.83 -9.54
C THR A 150 4.91 13.45 -9.07
N GLU A 151 4.65 12.14 -8.91
CA GLU A 151 3.39 11.61 -8.40
C GLU A 151 3.08 12.08 -6.97
N ALA A 152 4.06 12.53 -6.18
CA ALA A 152 3.82 13.15 -4.88
C ALA A 152 2.81 14.32 -4.96
N SER A 153 2.81 15.05 -6.08
CA SER A 153 1.89 16.17 -6.30
C SER A 153 0.43 15.73 -6.53
N CYS A 154 0.15 14.47 -6.85
CA CYS A 154 -1.22 13.97 -7.02
C CYS A 154 -2.05 14.18 -5.75
N ALA A 155 -1.41 14.06 -4.58
CA ALA A 155 -2.02 14.28 -3.28
C ALA A 155 -2.46 15.73 -3.02
N LYS A 156 -2.10 16.70 -3.88
CA LYS A 156 -2.61 18.07 -3.79
C LYS A 156 -4.13 18.13 -4.01
N CYS A 157 -4.65 17.26 -4.88
CA CYS A 157 -6.07 17.25 -5.26
C CYS A 157 -6.78 15.93 -4.91
N HIS A 158 -6.07 14.81 -4.88
CA HIS A 158 -6.60 13.49 -4.52
C HIS A 158 -6.49 13.23 -3.01
N LYS A 159 -7.22 14.01 -2.21
CA LYS A 159 -7.18 13.93 -0.74
C LYS A 159 -8.00 12.75 -0.19
N GLY A 160 -7.50 12.15 0.90
CA GLY A 160 -8.22 11.13 1.68
C GLY A 160 -8.27 9.74 1.07
N THR A 161 -7.54 9.50 -0.03
CA THR A 161 -7.39 8.18 -0.65
C THR A 161 -5.93 7.75 -0.58
N VAL A 162 -5.68 6.46 -0.34
CA VAL A 162 -4.35 5.85 -0.45
C VAL A 162 -4.09 5.26 -1.85
N TYR A 163 -5.03 5.46 -2.76
CA TYR A 163 -4.93 5.03 -4.15
C TYR A 163 -5.34 6.16 -5.10
N VAL A 164 -4.44 6.49 -6.01
CA VAL A 164 -4.66 7.39 -7.13
C VAL A 164 -4.38 6.63 -8.42
N GLU A 165 -5.32 6.68 -9.35
CA GLU A 165 -5.18 6.07 -10.67
C GLU A 165 -3.99 6.69 -11.42
N GLU A 166 -3.27 5.90 -12.21
CA GLU A 166 -2.05 6.33 -12.92
C GLU A 166 -0.90 6.83 -12.04
N ALA A 167 -0.92 6.57 -10.72
CA ALA A 167 0.16 6.95 -9.78
C ALA A 167 0.76 5.75 -9.01
N PRO A 168 1.34 4.75 -9.69
CA PRO A 168 1.86 3.54 -9.07
C PRO A 168 2.92 3.78 -7.99
N ASP A 169 3.82 4.76 -8.16
CA ASP A 169 4.90 5.04 -7.20
C ASP A 169 4.36 5.69 -5.93
N LEU A 170 3.40 6.63 -6.04
CA LEU A 170 2.72 7.20 -4.88
C LEU A 170 1.91 6.13 -4.13
N ASN A 171 1.19 5.27 -4.87
CA ASN A 171 0.41 4.18 -4.27
C ASN A 171 1.31 3.20 -3.52
N LEU A 172 2.45 2.84 -4.11
CA LEU A 172 3.45 1.99 -3.48
C LEU A 172 4.06 2.68 -2.25
N ALA A 173 4.38 3.97 -2.36
CA ALA A 173 4.90 4.79 -1.27
C ALA A 173 3.94 4.85 -0.07
N TYR A 174 2.63 5.03 -0.29
CA TYR A 174 1.63 4.95 0.77
C TYR A 174 1.51 3.55 1.36
N GLY A 175 1.57 2.51 0.54
CA GLY A 175 1.64 1.13 1.00
C GLY A 175 2.82 0.91 1.96
N LEU A 176 4.03 1.33 1.58
CA LEU A 176 5.23 1.24 2.42
C LEU A 176 5.13 2.08 3.70
N TYR A 177 4.60 3.30 3.60
CA TYR A 177 4.37 4.19 4.74
C TYR A 177 3.44 3.55 5.78
N GLU A 178 2.36 2.91 5.32
CA GLU A 178 1.46 2.16 6.20
C GLU A 178 2.14 0.90 6.78
N ARG A 179 2.91 0.14 5.97
CA ARG A 179 3.58 -1.09 6.45
C ARG A 179 4.66 -0.82 7.49
N ALA A 180 5.48 0.21 7.27
CA ALA A 180 6.49 0.64 8.24
C ALA A 180 5.86 1.25 9.50
N GLY A 181 4.59 1.64 9.44
CA GLY A 181 3.87 2.17 10.59
C GLY A 181 4.32 3.57 10.99
N CYS A 182 4.78 4.38 10.03
CA CYS A 182 5.27 5.73 10.30
C CYS A 182 4.22 6.58 11.02
N TYR A 183 2.94 6.42 10.65
CA TYR A 183 1.79 7.10 11.25
C TYR A 183 1.61 6.82 12.76
N ALA A 184 2.16 5.70 13.24
CA ALA A 184 2.00 5.30 14.63
C ALA A 184 2.80 6.21 15.57
N CYS A 185 4.00 6.61 15.13
CA CYS A 185 4.82 7.58 15.86
C CYS A 185 4.55 9.02 15.42
N HIS A 186 4.27 9.22 14.13
CA HIS A 186 4.08 10.53 13.52
C HIS A 186 2.61 10.75 13.18
N ILE A 187 1.96 11.71 13.82
CA ILE A 187 0.60 12.08 13.46
C ILE A 187 0.59 12.56 12.01
N THR A 188 -0.28 11.97 11.18
CA THR A 188 -0.39 12.29 9.75
C THR A 188 -1.84 12.20 9.32
N ALA A 189 -2.42 13.30 8.86
CA ALA A 189 -3.80 13.31 8.36
C ALA A 189 -4.01 12.25 7.25
N GLY A 190 -5.14 11.55 7.30
CA GLY A 190 -5.43 10.42 6.41
C GLY A 190 -4.93 9.06 6.92
N PHE A 191 -4.04 9.03 7.91
CA PHE A 191 -3.48 7.81 8.51
C PHE A 191 -3.72 7.71 10.03
N THR A 192 -4.49 8.61 10.63
CA THR A 192 -4.72 8.68 12.09
C THR A 192 -5.56 7.55 12.66
N ASP A 193 -6.48 6.99 11.87
CA ASP A 193 -7.46 5.99 12.35
C ASP A 193 -7.02 4.54 12.04
N LEU A 194 -5.71 4.34 11.89
CA LEU A 194 -5.13 3.03 11.60
C LEU A 194 -4.78 2.29 12.88
N ARG A 195 -4.90 0.95 12.85
CA ARG A 195 -4.46 0.13 13.99
C ARG A 195 -2.96 0.28 14.20
N LYS A 196 -2.47 -0.08 15.38
CA LYS A 196 -1.04 -0.16 15.61
C LYS A 196 -0.37 -1.22 14.70
N PRO A 197 0.81 -0.92 14.11
CA PRO A 197 1.49 -1.79 13.16
C PRO A 197 2.10 -3.06 13.81
N GLY A 198 2.56 -2.95 15.06
CA GLY A 198 3.17 -4.05 15.79
C GLY A 198 2.15 -5.03 16.39
N PRO A 199 2.59 -6.24 16.75
CA PRO A 199 1.76 -7.19 17.47
C PRO A 199 1.40 -6.67 18.88
N ASP A 200 0.26 -7.17 19.37
CA ASP A 200 -0.13 -7.09 20.76
C ASP A 200 0.89 -7.82 21.66
N LEU A 201 1.44 -7.11 22.66
CA LEU A 201 2.44 -7.62 23.60
C LEU A 201 1.86 -7.86 25.01
N THR A 202 0.56 -7.64 25.23
CA THR A 202 -0.09 -7.89 26.53
C THR A 202 0.02 -9.35 26.96
N LYS A 203 0.13 -10.28 26.01
CA LYS A 203 0.28 -11.74 26.26
C LYS A 203 1.65 -12.28 25.81
N ILE A 204 2.70 -11.47 25.90
CA ILE A 204 4.02 -11.81 25.33
C ILE A 204 4.60 -13.12 25.89
N SER A 205 4.38 -13.40 27.18
CA SER A 205 4.93 -14.60 27.85
C SER A 205 4.32 -15.92 27.34
N ALA A 206 3.13 -15.89 26.75
CA ALA A 206 2.49 -17.06 26.14
C ALA A 206 3.11 -17.43 24.78
N LYS A 207 3.95 -16.57 24.21
CA LYS A 207 4.48 -16.70 22.85
C LYS A 207 6.00 -16.75 22.80
N LEU A 208 6.67 -15.91 23.58
CA LEU A 208 8.11 -15.66 23.47
C LEU A 208 8.83 -15.98 24.79
N THR A 209 10.15 -16.20 24.71
CA THR A 209 11.02 -16.20 25.89
C THR A 209 11.74 -14.86 26.05
N PRO A 210 12.18 -14.47 27.26
CA PRO A 210 12.96 -13.26 27.46
C PRO A 210 14.23 -13.20 26.59
N GLU A 211 14.94 -14.32 26.45
CA GLU A 211 16.18 -14.41 25.66
C GLU A 211 15.94 -14.17 24.17
N TRP A 212 14.83 -14.70 23.65
CA TRP A 212 14.41 -14.45 22.27
C TRP A 212 14.04 -12.98 22.10
N ALA A 213 13.29 -12.40 23.04
CA ALA A 213 12.87 -11.01 22.98
C ALA A 213 14.07 -10.04 23.00
N SER A 214 15.06 -10.26 23.88
CA SER A 214 16.29 -9.44 23.92
C SER A 214 17.06 -9.53 22.61
N THR A 215 17.21 -10.74 22.05
CA THR A 215 17.84 -10.97 20.75
C THR A 215 17.10 -10.25 19.61
N TRP A 216 15.77 -10.35 19.59
CA TRP A 216 14.93 -9.73 18.56
C TRP A 216 15.05 -8.22 18.54
N ILE A 217 14.96 -7.55 19.70
CA ILE A 217 14.97 -6.08 19.74
C ILE A 217 16.37 -5.48 19.58
N ARG A 218 17.44 -6.28 19.78
CA ARG A 218 18.83 -5.87 19.58
C ARG A 218 19.15 -5.56 18.12
N ASP A 219 18.83 -6.49 17.22
CA ASP A 219 18.85 -6.26 15.77
C ASP A 219 17.82 -7.14 15.04
N PRO A 220 16.58 -6.65 14.84
CA PRO A 220 15.51 -7.44 14.23
C PRO A 220 15.85 -7.97 12.84
N ARG A 221 16.69 -7.26 12.08
CA ARG A 221 17.02 -7.61 10.69
C ARG A 221 18.02 -8.75 10.58
N GLU A 222 18.87 -8.94 11.59
CA GLU A 222 19.73 -10.14 11.66
C GLU A 222 18.94 -11.42 11.96
N VAL A 223 17.73 -11.28 12.54
CA VAL A 223 16.80 -12.40 12.75
C VAL A 223 15.92 -12.62 11.52
N LYS A 224 15.40 -11.53 10.92
CA LYS A 224 14.56 -11.54 9.72
C LYS A 224 14.84 -10.32 8.84
N ALA A 225 15.50 -10.51 7.69
CA ALA A 225 15.93 -9.42 6.82
C ALA A 225 14.80 -8.47 6.38
N SER A 226 13.62 -9.02 6.04
CA SER A 226 12.46 -8.26 5.55
C SER A 226 11.52 -7.74 6.64
N THR A 227 11.88 -7.82 7.92
CA THR A 227 11.03 -7.31 9.01
C THR A 227 10.80 -5.80 8.93
N TRP A 228 9.61 -5.34 9.32
CA TRP A 228 9.28 -3.92 9.51
C TRP A 228 9.64 -3.41 10.92
N MET A 229 9.97 -4.30 11.87
CA MET A 229 10.43 -3.89 13.20
C MET A 229 11.78 -3.17 13.06
N PRO A 230 11.88 -1.89 13.44
CA PRO A 230 13.12 -1.15 13.25
C PRO A 230 14.09 -1.39 14.40
N ARG A 231 15.36 -1.06 14.17
CA ARG A 231 16.43 -1.18 15.16
C ARG A 231 16.53 0.08 16.02
N PHE A 232 16.43 -0.06 17.34
CA PHE A 232 16.48 1.06 18.29
C PHE A 232 17.87 1.29 18.91
N TRP A 233 18.63 0.23 19.16
CA TRP A 233 19.97 0.28 19.75
C TRP A 233 21.04 0.04 18.68
N TYR A 234 22.32 0.24 19.03
CA TYR A 234 23.43 0.02 18.09
C TYR A 234 23.32 0.79 16.77
N ASN A 235 22.69 1.96 16.79
CA ASN A 235 22.60 2.88 15.65
C ASN A 235 23.83 3.81 15.62
N SER A 236 23.94 4.63 14.57
CA SER A 236 25.10 5.51 14.31
C SER A 236 25.50 6.41 15.48
N ASN A 237 24.56 6.78 16.36
CA ASN A 237 24.82 7.59 17.55
C ASN A 237 24.89 6.79 18.87
N THR A 238 24.71 5.47 18.83
CA THR A 238 24.73 4.58 20.00
C THR A 238 25.51 3.28 19.74
N SER A 239 26.50 3.30 18.86
CA SER A 239 27.32 2.12 18.52
C SER A 239 28.79 2.26 18.95
N ALA A 240 29.15 3.35 19.63
CA ALA A 240 30.49 3.52 20.15
C ALA A 240 30.73 2.56 21.35
N PRO A 241 31.98 2.16 21.65
CA PRO A 241 32.28 1.23 22.75
C PRO A 241 31.68 1.64 24.10
N GLU A 242 31.60 2.94 24.37
CA GLU A 242 30.99 3.51 25.59
C GLU A 242 29.46 3.37 25.65
N ASP A 243 28.77 3.20 24.52
CA ASP A 243 27.32 3.05 24.45
C ASP A 243 26.85 1.60 24.60
N VAL A 244 27.73 0.63 24.33
CA VAL A 244 27.41 -0.81 24.28
C VAL A 244 26.76 -1.30 25.58
N GLN A 245 27.34 -0.95 26.73
CA GLN A 245 26.82 -1.38 28.02
C GLN A 245 25.41 -0.81 28.28
N ARG A 246 25.18 0.48 27.97
CA ARG A 246 23.87 1.10 28.12
C ARG A 246 22.83 0.45 27.22
N ASN A 247 23.19 0.11 25.98
CA ASN A 247 22.29 -0.58 25.06
C ASN A 247 21.79 -1.90 25.67
N GLU A 248 22.69 -2.73 26.21
CA GLU A 248 22.32 -4.02 26.82
C GLU A 248 21.42 -3.83 28.05
N ILE A 249 21.73 -2.85 28.91
CA ILE A 249 20.90 -2.52 30.08
C ILE A 249 19.49 -2.09 29.64
N GLU A 250 19.37 -1.19 28.65
CA GLU A 250 18.07 -0.70 28.18
C GLU A 250 17.25 -1.81 27.50
N ILE A 251 17.90 -2.72 26.77
CA ILE A 251 17.27 -3.90 26.13
C ILE A 251 16.69 -4.82 27.22
N ASP A 252 17.50 -5.22 28.19
CA ASP A 252 17.07 -6.16 29.22
C ASP A 252 16.02 -5.55 30.14
N ALA A 253 16.12 -4.26 30.47
CA ALA A 253 15.09 -3.54 31.22
C ALA A 253 13.75 -3.51 30.47
N THR A 254 13.78 -3.27 29.15
CA THR A 254 12.58 -3.31 28.30
C THR A 254 11.93 -4.69 28.34
N VAL A 255 12.71 -5.75 28.17
CA VAL A 255 12.22 -7.13 28.19
C VAL A 255 11.68 -7.50 29.58
N ALA A 256 12.38 -7.14 30.65
CA ALA A 256 11.94 -7.39 32.02
C ALA A 256 10.56 -6.76 32.29
N TYR A 257 10.36 -5.50 31.88
CA TYR A 257 9.06 -4.83 32.02
C TYR A 257 7.95 -5.56 31.26
N LEU A 258 8.19 -5.91 29.98
CA LEU A 258 7.19 -6.58 29.14
C LEU A 258 6.75 -7.93 29.71
N PHE A 259 7.69 -8.72 30.24
CA PHE A 259 7.36 -10.03 30.81
C PHE A 259 6.73 -9.95 32.21
N ALA A 260 7.08 -8.93 33.00
CA ALA A 260 6.47 -8.69 34.31
C ALA A 260 5.00 -8.23 34.19
N HIS A 261 4.63 -7.59 33.09
CA HIS A 261 3.28 -7.11 32.77
C HIS A 261 2.64 -7.90 31.63
N SER A 262 2.88 -9.22 31.62
CA SER A 262 2.23 -10.12 30.67
C SER A 262 1.03 -10.80 31.33
N ASP A 263 -0.12 -10.68 30.68
CA ASP A 263 -1.28 -11.51 30.92
C ASP A 263 -1.03 -12.96 30.49
N GLY A 264 -1.81 -13.88 31.08
CA GLY A 264 -1.87 -15.27 30.64
C GLY A 264 -2.70 -15.44 29.37
N HIS A 265 -2.51 -16.58 28.70
CA HIS A 265 -3.34 -17.03 27.59
C HIS A 265 -3.71 -18.50 27.76
N GLU A 266 -4.99 -18.83 27.63
CA GLU A 266 -5.46 -20.21 27.60
C GLU A 266 -5.47 -20.70 26.16
N PHE A 267 -4.63 -21.67 25.82
CA PHE A 267 -4.63 -22.27 24.48
C PHE A 267 -5.90 -23.07 24.22
N ALA A 268 -6.43 -23.03 22.99
CA ALA A 268 -7.60 -23.82 22.60
C ALA A 268 -7.39 -25.32 22.79
N ASN A 269 -6.14 -25.78 22.62
CA ASN A 269 -5.71 -27.12 22.96
C ASN A 269 -4.32 -27.07 23.60
N ALA A 270 -4.23 -27.46 24.88
CA ALA A 270 -2.98 -27.50 25.63
C ALA A 270 -2.02 -28.62 25.17
N SER A 271 -2.48 -29.57 24.36
CA SER A 271 -1.66 -30.64 23.79
C SER A 271 -2.19 -31.00 22.40
N PRO A 272 -1.97 -30.11 21.41
CA PRO A 272 -2.44 -30.33 20.05
C PRO A 272 -1.74 -31.55 19.43
N PRO A 273 -2.44 -32.33 18.59
CA PRO A 273 -1.82 -33.44 17.88
C PRO A 273 -0.72 -32.91 16.95
N LEU A 274 0.34 -33.69 16.76
CA LEU A 274 1.32 -33.42 15.70
C LEU A 274 0.71 -33.79 14.35
N GLY A 275 0.92 -32.94 13.35
CA GLY A 275 0.52 -33.18 11.97
C GLY A 275 1.65 -33.70 11.09
N ASP A 276 1.40 -33.72 9.79
CA ASP A 276 2.35 -34.05 8.72
C ASP A 276 2.96 -32.75 8.14
N ALA A 277 4.28 -32.59 8.27
CA ALA A 277 4.97 -31.41 7.80
C ALA A 277 4.94 -31.25 6.27
N ALA A 278 4.92 -32.35 5.49
CA ALA A 278 4.88 -32.27 4.04
C ALA A 278 3.50 -31.80 3.55
N ARG A 279 2.43 -32.29 4.18
CA ARG A 279 1.08 -31.76 3.94
C ARG A 279 0.95 -30.31 4.39
N GLY A 280 1.57 -29.96 5.52
CA GLY A 280 1.62 -28.59 6.01
C GLY A 280 2.26 -27.61 5.02
N GLU A 281 3.36 -28.01 4.39
CA GLU A 281 4.03 -27.24 3.34
C GLU A 281 3.13 -27.02 2.12
N GLU A 282 2.49 -28.09 1.63
CA GLU A 282 1.54 -28.03 0.53
C GLU A 282 0.38 -27.08 0.83
N LEU A 283 -0.21 -27.19 2.03
CA LEU A 283 -1.30 -26.32 2.47
C LEU A 283 -0.88 -24.86 2.53
N VAL A 284 0.32 -24.54 3.05
CA VAL A 284 0.83 -23.15 3.05
C VAL A 284 0.90 -22.60 1.62
N GLY A 285 1.28 -23.42 0.64
CA GLY A 285 1.35 -23.04 -0.77
C GLY A 285 -0.01 -22.87 -1.46
N SER A 286 -1.06 -23.55 -1.00
CA SER A 286 -2.31 -23.68 -1.76
C SER A 286 -3.51 -22.94 -1.16
N VAL A 287 -3.64 -22.87 0.16
CA VAL A 287 -4.85 -22.33 0.82
C VAL A 287 -4.92 -20.79 0.86
N GLY A 288 -3.83 -20.11 0.51
CA GLY A 288 -3.76 -18.65 0.40
C GLY A 288 -2.75 -17.96 1.33
N CYS A 289 -1.98 -18.69 2.15
CA CYS A 289 -1.02 -18.08 3.09
C CYS A 289 -0.01 -17.17 2.38
N LEU A 290 0.47 -17.59 1.19
CA LEU A 290 1.49 -16.86 0.43
C LEU A 290 1.02 -15.57 -0.25
N ALA A 291 -0.28 -15.25 -0.16
CA ALA A 291 -0.80 -13.94 -0.57
C ALA A 291 -0.35 -12.81 0.38
N CYS A 292 -0.12 -13.15 1.65
CA CYS A 292 0.28 -12.21 2.70
C CYS A 292 1.64 -12.55 3.31
N HIS A 293 2.09 -13.80 3.21
CA HIS A 293 3.32 -14.27 3.82
C HIS A 293 4.37 -14.67 2.78
N ILE A 294 5.63 -14.53 3.14
CA ILE A 294 6.77 -15.07 2.40
C ILE A 294 7.46 -16.13 3.24
N THR A 295 7.97 -17.16 2.58
CA THR A 295 8.78 -18.25 3.18
C THR A 295 10.26 -18.14 2.81
N GLU A 296 10.56 -17.44 1.71
CA GLU A 296 11.91 -17.21 1.21
C GLU A 296 12.58 -15.99 1.87
N ASP A 297 13.91 -16.02 1.92
CA ASP A 297 14.72 -14.88 2.37
C ASP A 297 14.96 -13.91 1.21
N GLN A 298 14.05 -12.97 1.05
CA GLN A 298 14.06 -11.95 0.00
C GLN A 298 13.85 -10.56 0.58
N ALA A 299 14.32 -9.53 -0.13
CA ALA A 299 14.13 -8.14 0.29
C ALA A 299 12.63 -7.74 0.22
N ARG A 300 12.27 -6.66 0.92
CA ARG A 300 10.87 -6.22 1.04
C ARG A 300 10.25 -5.83 -0.30
N LEU A 301 11.03 -5.17 -1.15
CA LEU A 301 10.58 -4.75 -2.49
C LEU A 301 10.45 -5.94 -3.44
N ASP A 302 11.43 -6.87 -3.44
CA ASP A 302 11.39 -8.09 -4.27
C ASP A 302 10.15 -8.95 -3.96
N ALA A 303 9.81 -9.04 -2.67
CA ALA A 303 8.61 -9.73 -2.22
C ALA A 303 7.30 -9.01 -2.60
N GLY A 304 7.33 -7.68 -2.77
CA GLY A 304 6.17 -6.82 -2.89
C GLY A 304 5.51 -6.48 -1.55
N THR A 305 4.94 -5.27 -1.45
CA THR A 305 4.31 -4.74 -0.22
C THR A 305 3.09 -5.53 0.26
N ARG A 306 2.41 -6.22 -0.66
CA ARG A 306 1.19 -6.99 -0.38
C ARG A 306 1.50 -8.40 0.14
N ARG A 307 2.56 -9.04 -0.36
CA ARG A 307 3.04 -10.33 0.16
C ARG A 307 3.91 -10.21 1.40
N THR A 308 4.34 -8.99 1.74
CA THR A 308 4.96 -8.64 3.03
C THR A 308 3.98 -8.02 4.02
N PHE A 309 2.68 -8.14 3.76
CA PHE A 309 1.62 -7.71 4.68
C PHE A 309 1.62 -8.51 5.98
N GLY A 310 1.75 -9.83 5.86
CA GLY A 310 1.99 -10.76 6.94
C GLY A 310 3.48 -10.88 7.24
N GLN A 311 3.80 -11.25 8.48
CA GLN A 311 5.19 -11.44 8.89
C GLN A 311 5.86 -12.56 8.06
N PRO A 312 7.12 -12.40 7.66
CA PRO A 312 7.88 -13.46 7.01
C PRO A 312 7.93 -14.73 7.89
N LEU A 313 7.67 -15.90 7.30
CA LEU A 313 7.52 -17.18 8.01
C LEU A 313 8.83 -17.92 8.25
N GLN A 314 9.91 -17.52 7.57
CA GLN A 314 11.23 -18.06 7.86
C GLN A 314 11.57 -17.86 9.35
N ASN A 315 12.26 -18.86 9.91
CA ASN A 315 12.75 -18.84 11.29
C ASN A 315 11.62 -18.72 12.35
N ILE A 316 10.36 -19.06 12.03
CA ILE A 316 9.25 -19.00 12.99
C ILE A 316 9.35 -20.08 14.07
N GLY A 317 9.95 -21.24 13.77
CA GLY A 317 10.15 -22.32 14.74
C GLY A 317 11.06 -21.95 15.91
N ASN A 318 12.00 -21.02 15.70
CA ASN A 318 12.85 -20.49 16.78
C ASN A 318 12.17 -19.40 17.62
N LYS A 319 11.02 -18.87 17.17
CA LYS A 319 10.35 -17.72 17.80
C LYS A 319 9.38 -18.12 18.90
N THR A 320 8.71 -19.27 18.76
CA THR A 320 7.50 -19.58 19.53
C THR A 320 7.32 -21.09 19.67
N SER A 321 6.41 -21.52 20.55
CA SER A 321 6.10 -22.94 20.73
C SER A 321 5.15 -23.50 19.66
N TYR A 322 5.08 -24.83 19.57
CA TYR A 322 4.16 -25.55 18.70
C TYR A 322 2.69 -25.29 19.06
N GLU A 323 2.37 -25.27 20.36
CA GLU A 323 1.02 -25.01 20.88
C GLU A 323 0.53 -23.63 20.45
N TRP A 324 1.41 -22.62 20.49
CA TRP A 324 1.08 -21.28 20.03
C TRP A 324 0.86 -21.24 18.51
N LEU A 325 1.69 -21.93 17.71
CA LEU A 325 1.51 -22.00 16.25
C LEU A 325 0.18 -22.62 15.87
N TYR A 326 -0.18 -23.73 16.53
CA TYR A 326 -1.46 -24.40 16.33
C TYR A 326 -2.64 -23.49 16.69
N ASP A 327 -2.61 -22.86 17.86
CA ASP A 327 -3.67 -21.95 18.32
C ASP A 327 -3.84 -20.75 17.37
N TRP A 328 -2.73 -20.15 16.95
CA TRP A 328 -2.71 -18.99 16.05
C TRP A 328 -3.23 -19.30 14.65
N VAL A 329 -2.78 -20.41 14.04
CA VAL A 329 -3.20 -20.78 12.68
C VAL A 329 -4.66 -21.24 12.65
N ARG A 330 -5.13 -21.90 13.72
CA ARG A 330 -6.52 -22.36 13.86
C ARG A 330 -7.50 -21.19 13.96
N ASP A 331 -7.23 -20.23 14.84
CA ASP A 331 -8.06 -19.04 15.02
C ASP A 331 -7.24 -17.84 15.53
N PRO A 332 -6.70 -16.99 14.63
CA PRO A 332 -5.86 -15.86 15.03
C PRO A 332 -6.54 -14.90 16.03
N LYS A 333 -7.88 -14.77 15.96
CA LYS A 333 -8.65 -13.87 16.84
C LYS A 333 -8.76 -14.39 18.27
N HIS A 334 -8.58 -15.69 18.48
CA HIS A 334 -8.52 -16.28 19.81
C HIS A 334 -7.35 -15.72 20.62
N PHE A 335 -6.20 -15.51 19.97
CA PHE A 335 -5.04 -14.89 20.61
C PHE A 335 -5.12 -13.36 20.61
N SER A 336 -5.43 -12.74 19.46
CA SER A 336 -5.47 -11.28 19.27
C SER A 336 -6.70 -10.84 18.49
N GLU A 337 -7.67 -10.22 19.18
CA GLU A 337 -8.96 -9.81 18.62
C GLU A 337 -8.84 -8.87 17.41
N ASN A 338 -7.86 -7.95 17.46
CA ASN A 338 -7.61 -6.92 16.44
C ASN A 338 -6.58 -7.35 15.36
N THR A 339 -6.28 -8.64 15.26
CA THR A 339 -5.38 -9.16 14.24
C THR A 339 -5.93 -8.94 12.83
N TYR A 340 -5.02 -8.69 11.89
CA TYR A 340 -5.34 -8.63 10.46
C TYR A 340 -5.25 -10.00 9.78
N MET A 341 -4.65 -11.01 10.43
CA MET A 341 -4.64 -12.37 9.89
C MET A 341 -6.06 -12.93 9.98
N PRO A 342 -6.72 -13.22 8.84
CA PRO A 342 -8.08 -13.74 8.86
C PRO A 342 -8.07 -15.23 9.18
N ASN A 343 -9.23 -15.78 9.51
CA ASN A 343 -9.39 -17.22 9.69
C ASN A 343 -9.44 -17.88 8.31
N LEU A 344 -8.45 -18.72 7.98
CA LEU A 344 -8.38 -19.44 6.68
C LEU A 344 -9.30 -20.67 6.61
N ARG A 345 -10.11 -20.90 7.66
CA ARG A 345 -11.10 -21.97 7.77
C ARG A 345 -10.48 -23.34 7.61
N LEU A 346 -9.40 -23.53 8.36
CA LEU A 346 -8.68 -24.78 8.45
C LEU A 346 -9.41 -25.73 9.38
N THR A 347 -9.38 -27.01 9.05
CA THR A 347 -9.74 -28.06 10.01
C THR A 347 -8.66 -28.20 11.08
N ASP A 348 -8.99 -28.88 12.18
CA ASP A 348 -8.03 -29.16 13.25
C ASP A 348 -6.80 -29.96 12.78
N GLU A 349 -6.97 -30.84 11.78
CA GLU A 349 -5.88 -31.60 11.18
C GLU A 349 -5.00 -30.72 10.28
N GLU A 350 -5.61 -29.90 9.42
CA GLU A 350 -4.88 -28.96 8.57
C GLU A 350 -4.08 -27.95 9.40
N ALA A 351 -4.66 -27.46 10.51
CA ALA A 351 -3.96 -26.59 11.44
C ALA A 351 -2.75 -27.29 12.10
N ALA A 352 -2.87 -28.58 12.44
CA ALA A 352 -1.76 -29.38 12.98
C ALA A 352 -0.66 -29.61 11.94
N ASP A 353 -1.02 -29.92 10.70
CA ASP A 353 -0.09 -30.11 9.58
C ASP A 353 0.72 -28.82 9.34
N ILE A 354 0.02 -27.68 9.20
CA ILE A 354 0.66 -26.37 9.02
C ILE A 354 1.52 -26.00 10.23
N ALA A 355 1.03 -26.16 11.46
CA ALA A 355 1.82 -25.86 12.65
C ALA A 355 3.10 -26.71 12.72
N THR A 356 3.04 -27.97 12.29
CA THR A 356 4.18 -28.89 12.26
C THR A 356 5.22 -28.45 11.23
N TYR A 357 4.77 -28.06 10.04
CA TYR A 357 5.65 -27.46 9.03
C TYR A 357 6.31 -26.17 9.55
N LEU A 358 5.53 -25.22 10.07
CA LEU A 358 6.04 -23.93 10.56
C LEU A 358 7.04 -24.12 11.71
N ALA A 359 6.79 -25.06 12.63
CA ALA A 359 7.72 -25.38 13.71
C ALA A 359 9.07 -25.90 13.21
N SER A 360 9.09 -26.52 12.01
CA SER A 360 10.34 -26.99 11.39
C SER A 360 11.19 -25.86 10.79
N LEU A 361 10.60 -24.69 10.53
CA LEU A 361 11.28 -23.54 9.92
C LEU A 361 12.17 -22.81 10.94
N SER A 362 13.41 -23.27 11.07
CA SER A 362 14.43 -22.71 11.94
C SER A 362 15.50 -21.96 11.15
N GLY A 363 16.13 -20.95 11.75
CA GLY A 363 17.11 -20.08 11.09
C GLY A 363 18.12 -19.45 12.06
N SER A 364 18.68 -18.30 11.68
CA SER A 364 19.68 -17.57 12.47
C SER A 364 19.21 -17.25 13.89
N GLY A 365 20.14 -17.34 14.85
CA GLY A 365 19.93 -16.94 16.24
C GLY A 365 20.07 -15.44 16.49
N GLY A 366 20.33 -14.61 15.48
CA GLY A 366 20.45 -13.15 15.61
C GLY A 366 21.71 -12.67 16.35
N ARG A 367 21.70 -11.38 16.72
CA ARG A 367 22.81 -10.72 17.43
C ARG A 367 22.86 -11.08 18.91
N THR A 368 24.00 -11.58 19.35
CA THR A 368 24.30 -11.86 20.76
C THR A 368 24.64 -10.59 21.54
N ALA A 369 24.44 -10.60 22.85
CA ALA A 369 24.84 -9.50 23.72
C ALA A 369 26.37 -9.23 23.64
N GLU A 370 26.75 -7.96 23.58
CA GLU A 370 28.15 -7.53 23.43
C GLU A 370 28.82 -7.07 24.72
N ALA A 371 28.05 -6.89 25.79
CA ALA A 371 28.55 -6.49 27.10
C ALA A 371 27.79 -7.19 28.22
N THR A 372 28.44 -7.26 29.38
CA THR A 372 27.82 -7.60 30.65
C THR A 372 27.82 -6.37 31.56
N TYR A 373 26.93 -6.36 32.54
CA TYR A 373 26.78 -5.25 33.46
C TYR A 373 26.39 -5.75 34.85
N THR A 374 26.48 -4.84 35.82
CA THR A 374 26.15 -5.05 37.23
C THR A 374 24.91 -4.22 37.60
N ASP A 375 24.31 -4.53 38.74
CA ASP A 375 23.19 -3.74 39.30
C ASP A 375 23.55 -2.25 39.51
N ALA A 376 24.81 -1.95 39.82
CA ALA A 376 25.29 -0.57 39.94
C ALA A 376 25.26 0.18 38.60
N ASP A 377 25.47 -0.53 37.49
CA ASP A 377 25.36 0.05 36.15
C ASP A 377 23.89 0.35 35.79
N VAL A 378 22.96 -0.54 36.17
CA VAL A 378 21.51 -0.31 36.04
C VAL A 378 21.07 0.92 36.85
N GLU A 379 21.53 1.03 38.09
CA GLU A 379 21.31 2.19 38.96
C GLU A 379 21.81 3.49 38.29
N ALA A 380 23.01 3.48 37.70
CA ALA A 380 23.56 4.66 37.02
C ALA A 380 22.72 5.08 35.80
N VAL A 381 22.26 4.11 34.99
CA VAL A 381 21.41 4.40 33.83
C VAL A 381 20.04 4.91 34.28
N LEU A 382 19.41 4.27 35.27
CA LEU A 382 18.13 4.73 35.81
C LEU A 382 18.25 6.14 36.39
N PHE A 383 19.33 6.43 37.11
CA PHE A 383 19.61 7.74 37.66
C PHE A 383 19.66 8.82 36.57
N ASP A 384 20.23 8.55 35.39
CA ASP A 384 20.16 9.48 34.25
C ASP A 384 18.72 9.80 33.83
N TYR A 385 17.85 8.80 33.76
CA TYR A 385 16.44 9.01 33.41
C TYR A 385 15.71 9.80 34.49
N VAL A 386 15.92 9.48 35.77
CA VAL A 386 15.23 10.12 36.89
C VAL A 386 15.71 11.57 37.07
N ARG A 387 17.01 11.83 37.05
CA ARG A 387 17.57 13.20 37.21
C ARG A 387 17.22 14.15 36.06
N SER A 388 16.72 13.62 34.93
CA SER A 388 16.23 14.44 33.82
C SER A 388 14.87 15.10 34.10
N ILE A 389 14.12 14.61 35.09
CA ILE A 389 12.76 15.08 35.41
C ILE A 389 12.59 15.55 36.86
N VAL A 390 13.49 15.18 37.78
CA VAL A 390 13.47 15.64 39.18
C VAL A 390 14.85 16.14 39.64
N PRO A 391 14.92 16.95 40.71
CA PRO A 391 16.21 17.40 41.27
C PRO A 391 17.14 16.24 41.63
N VAL A 392 18.45 16.46 41.48
CA VAL A 392 19.49 15.44 41.68
C VAL A 392 19.37 14.70 43.02
N ALA A 393 19.20 15.43 44.12
CA ALA A 393 19.08 14.82 45.45
C ALA A 393 17.83 13.94 45.61
N GLU A 394 16.74 14.27 44.91
CA GLU A 394 15.52 13.47 44.89
C GLU A 394 15.72 12.23 44.02
N ALA A 395 16.41 12.37 42.88
CA ALA A 395 16.78 11.24 42.03
C ALA A 395 17.66 10.22 42.76
N GLU A 396 18.70 10.68 43.47
CA GLU A 396 19.57 9.83 44.29
C GLU A 396 18.77 9.08 45.36
N ALA A 397 17.89 9.78 46.07
CA ALA A 397 17.05 9.18 47.12
C ALA A 397 16.07 8.15 46.56
N LEU A 398 15.42 8.45 45.42
CA LEU A 398 14.46 7.56 44.79
C LEU A 398 15.14 6.28 44.29
N VAL A 399 16.17 6.43 43.46
CA VAL A 399 16.87 5.28 42.86
C VAL A 399 17.55 4.42 43.93
N GLY A 400 18.20 5.05 44.92
CA GLY A 400 18.87 4.34 46.02
C GLY A 400 17.91 3.63 46.99
N SER A 401 16.62 3.95 46.97
CA SER A 401 15.60 3.27 47.79
C SER A 401 15.04 2.01 47.15
N MET A 402 15.24 1.83 45.83
CA MET A 402 14.73 0.69 45.08
C MET A 402 15.65 -0.53 45.20
N SER A 403 15.06 -1.73 45.22
CA SER A 403 15.76 -3.00 45.00
C SER A 403 16.24 -3.14 43.55
N ALA A 404 17.11 -4.11 43.28
CA ALA A 404 17.63 -4.37 41.94
C ALA A 404 16.50 -4.64 40.92
N ASP A 405 15.52 -5.48 41.29
CA ASP A 405 14.38 -5.81 40.43
C ASP A 405 13.49 -4.58 40.18
N GLU A 406 13.22 -3.78 41.22
CA GLU A 406 12.45 -2.53 41.08
C GLU A 406 13.14 -1.52 40.16
N ARG A 407 14.47 -1.37 40.25
CA ARG A 407 15.24 -0.49 39.36
C ARG A 407 15.15 -0.96 37.90
N LEU A 408 15.26 -2.26 37.66
CA LEU A 408 15.20 -2.81 36.31
C LEU A 408 13.83 -2.59 35.68
N LEU A 409 12.75 -2.80 36.43
CA LEU A 409 11.37 -2.59 35.95
C LEU A 409 11.07 -1.09 35.72
N GLU A 410 11.44 -0.22 36.66
CA GLU A 410 11.29 1.24 36.51
C GLU A 410 12.08 1.75 35.30
N LEU A 411 13.30 1.24 35.09
CA LEU A 411 14.09 1.58 33.91
C LEU A 411 13.39 1.10 32.63
N GLY A 412 12.83 -0.11 32.62
CA GLY A 412 12.11 -0.66 31.49
C GLY A 412 10.92 0.21 31.08
N GLU A 413 10.11 0.65 32.04
CA GLU A 413 9.00 1.58 31.79
C GLU A 413 9.50 2.87 31.13
N ARG A 414 10.59 3.45 31.65
CA ARG A 414 11.18 4.70 31.14
C ARG A 414 11.76 4.55 29.75
N VAL A 415 12.39 3.41 29.46
CA VAL A 415 12.96 3.10 28.13
C VAL A 415 11.85 2.92 27.10
N ILE A 416 10.79 2.17 27.42
CA ILE A 416 9.59 2.04 26.58
C ILE A 416 8.96 3.42 26.34
N GLY A 417 8.87 4.24 27.39
CA GLY A 417 8.43 5.63 27.33
C GLY A 417 9.25 6.50 26.37
N ARG A 418 10.58 6.39 26.44
CA ARG A 418 11.53 7.18 25.63
C ARG A 418 11.46 6.82 24.16
N TYR A 419 11.49 5.53 23.83
CA TYR A 419 11.52 5.06 22.45
C TYR A 419 10.13 4.91 21.83
N GLY A 420 9.06 5.05 22.62
CA GLY A 420 7.70 5.09 22.11
C GLY A 420 7.19 3.73 21.63
N CYS A 421 7.67 2.62 22.19
CA CYS A 421 7.31 1.27 21.72
C CYS A 421 5.79 1.04 21.69
N TYR A 422 5.06 1.68 22.61
CA TYR A 422 3.60 1.68 22.72
C TYR A 422 2.86 2.36 21.55
N SER A 423 3.57 3.15 20.73
CA SER A 423 3.02 3.71 19.49
C SER A 423 2.74 2.59 18.50
N CYS A 424 3.65 1.61 18.43
CA CYS A 424 3.54 0.47 17.52
C CYS A 424 2.92 -0.77 18.17
N HIS A 425 3.01 -0.93 19.49
CA HIS A 425 2.57 -2.12 20.20
C HIS A 425 1.49 -1.80 21.23
N ASP A 426 0.61 -2.77 21.49
CA ASP A 426 -0.22 -2.77 22.69
C ASP A 426 0.61 -3.31 23.85
N ILE A 427 0.80 -2.49 24.89
CA ILE A 427 1.64 -2.74 26.06
C ILE A 427 0.87 -2.28 27.28
N GLU A 428 0.76 -3.14 28.29
CA GLU A 428 0.08 -2.83 29.54
C GLU A 428 0.73 -1.63 30.26
N GLY A 429 -0.09 -0.66 30.65
CA GLY A 429 0.32 0.58 31.32
C GLY A 429 0.64 1.76 30.39
N PHE A 430 0.54 1.57 29.07
CA PHE A 430 0.84 2.60 28.07
C PHE A 430 -0.35 2.97 27.15
N GLU A 431 -1.56 2.52 27.45
CA GLU A 431 -2.73 2.59 26.57
C GLU A 431 -3.12 4.03 26.21
N ASN A 432 -2.88 4.98 27.12
CA ASN A 432 -3.29 6.38 26.97
C ASN A 432 -2.14 7.32 26.56
N ARG A 433 -0.96 6.78 26.22
CA ARG A 433 0.21 7.59 25.87
C ARG A 433 0.10 8.11 24.44
N GLN A 434 0.55 9.35 24.24
CA GLN A 434 0.54 9.99 22.92
C GLN A 434 1.76 9.57 22.09
N PRO A 435 1.65 9.53 20.76
CA PRO A 435 2.79 9.29 19.87
C PRO A 435 3.98 10.23 20.13
N ILE A 436 5.20 9.73 19.92
CA ILE A 436 6.44 10.45 20.27
C ILE A 436 7.07 11.25 19.13
N GLY A 437 6.61 11.03 17.89
CA GLY A 437 7.13 11.66 16.68
C GLY A 437 6.52 13.04 16.46
N ILE A 438 7.16 13.83 15.60
CA ILE A 438 6.57 15.09 15.12
C ILE A 438 5.38 14.79 14.22
N GLU A 439 4.45 15.73 14.10
CA GLU A 439 3.40 15.67 13.10
C GLU A 439 4.00 15.82 11.69
N LEU A 440 3.53 15.02 10.73
CA LEU A 440 4.02 15.01 9.35
C LEU A 440 2.98 15.49 8.32
N THR A 441 1.75 15.82 8.74
CA THR A 441 0.62 16.21 7.87
C THR A 441 0.99 17.19 6.75
N GLU A 442 1.90 18.13 7.01
CA GLU A 442 2.34 19.17 6.06
C GLU A 442 3.86 19.22 5.86
N GLU A 443 4.58 18.15 6.23
CA GLU A 443 6.05 18.16 6.26
C GLU A 443 6.66 18.37 4.86
N GLY A 444 6.01 17.95 3.78
CA GLY A 444 6.45 18.20 2.40
C GLY A 444 6.48 19.69 2.02
N THR A 445 5.64 20.51 2.64
CA THR A 445 5.61 21.98 2.43
C THR A 445 6.68 22.71 3.24
N LYS A 446 7.33 22.05 4.20
CA LYS A 446 8.34 22.68 5.05
C LYS A 446 9.49 23.27 4.24
N LEU A 447 9.83 24.52 4.55
CA LEU A 447 10.94 25.22 3.89
C LEU A 447 12.26 24.56 4.27
N ILE A 448 13.20 24.50 3.32
CA ILE A 448 14.52 23.91 3.54
C ILE A 448 15.27 24.60 4.69
N ALA A 449 15.10 25.91 4.85
CA ALA A 449 15.70 26.68 5.95
C ALA A 449 15.21 26.26 7.34
N ARG A 450 14.16 25.44 7.44
CA ARG A 450 13.64 24.85 8.69
C ARG A 450 14.08 23.40 8.89
N LEU A 451 14.90 22.86 7.99
CA LEU A 451 15.52 21.55 8.12
C LEU A 451 16.97 21.74 8.58
N ASP A 452 17.30 21.17 9.73
CA ASP A 452 18.67 21.22 10.27
C ASP A 452 19.50 20.09 9.67
N PHE A 453 20.56 20.44 8.92
CA PHE A 453 21.53 19.52 8.37
C PHE A 453 22.62 19.14 9.38
N ALA A 454 22.68 19.81 10.54
CA ALA A 454 23.73 19.64 11.54
C ALA A 454 25.13 19.69 10.88
N PHE A 455 25.97 18.67 11.10
CA PHE A 455 27.29 18.50 10.49
C PHE A 455 27.31 17.47 9.35
N VAL A 456 26.15 17.16 8.77
CA VAL A 456 26.02 16.25 7.61
C VAL A 456 26.26 17.07 6.34
N HIS A 457 27.44 16.93 5.74
CA HIS A 457 27.89 17.67 4.54
C HIS A 457 28.17 16.76 3.34
N ASP A 458 27.91 15.47 3.50
CA ASP A 458 28.12 14.39 2.54
C ASP A 458 26.90 14.13 1.64
N ILE A 459 25.86 14.96 1.75
CA ILE A 459 24.67 14.94 0.90
C ILE A 459 24.42 16.33 0.30
N PRO A 460 23.75 16.44 -0.87
CA PRO A 460 23.27 17.72 -1.34
C PRO A 460 22.31 18.35 -0.32
N HIS A 461 22.41 19.66 -0.13
CA HIS A 461 21.51 20.38 0.78
C HIS A 461 20.19 20.71 0.07
N THR A 462 19.40 19.67 -0.19
CA THR A 462 18.02 19.79 -0.69
C THR A 462 17.03 19.15 0.28
N LYS A 463 15.73 19.46 0.09
CA LYS A 463 14.66 18.89 0.92
C LYS A 463 14.55 17.37 0.75
N VAL A 464 14.63 16.90 -0.50
CA VAL A 464 14.53 15.48 -0.84
C VAL A 464 15.69 14.70 -0.22
N ASP A 465 16.92 15.20 -0.36
CA ASP A 465 18.11 14.55 0.19
C ASP A 465 18.09 14.50 1.72
N TRP A 466 17.58 15.55 2.38
CA TRP A 466 17.39 15.54 3.82
C TRP A 466 16.42 14.44 4.28
N PHE A 467 15.27 14.29 3.61
CA PHE A 467 14.31 13.24 3.93
C PHE A 467 14.87 11.84 3.64
N LYS A 468 15.54 11.65 2.49
CA LYS A 468 16.21 10.38 2.17
C LYS A 468 17.27 10.02 3.21
N GLN A 469 18.09 10.97 3.63
CA GLN A 469 19.08 10.76 4.68
C GLN A 469 18.42 10.41 6.03
N LYS A 470 17.30 11.06 6.38
CA LYS A 470 16.55 10.70 7.58
C LYS A 470 15.98 9.29 7.57
N MET A 471 15.61 8.78 6.40
CA MET A 471 15.14 7.39 6.26
C MET A 471 16.29 6.38 6.29
N ARG A 472 17.43 6.73 5.70
CA ARG A 472 18.62 5.87 5.63
C ARG A 472 19.35 5.74 6.96
N ASP A 473 19.66 6.87 7.58
CA ASP A 473 20.29 6.95 8.90
C ASP A 473 19.72 8.13 9.71
N PRO A 474 18.58 7.93 10.39
CA PRO A 474 17.88 9.00 11.10
C PRO A 474 18.70 9.69 12.19
N ARG A 475 19.71 8.97 12.72
CA ARG A 475 20.53 9.39 13.86
C ARG A 475 21.89 9.96 13.45
N ALA A 476 22.22 9.96 12.16
CA ALA A 476 23.44 10.59 11.61
C ALA A 476 23.59 12.08 11.96
N PHE A 477 22.49 12.76 12.27
CA PHE A 477 22.48 14.19 12.59
C PHE A 477 22.99 14.51 14.00
N ASP A 478 23.31 13.49 14.79
CA ASP A 478 24.09 13.63 16.03
C ASP A 478 25.61 13.59 15.79
N ARG A 479 26.06 13.28 14.56
CA ARG A 479 27.49 13.20 14.22
C ARG A 479 28.20 14.49 14.61
N ASP A 480 29.35 14.35 15.25
CA ASP A 480 30.22 15.43 15.73
C ASP A 480 29.59 16.38 16.77
N ARG A 481 28.43 16.01 17.35
CA ARG A 481 27.81 16.74 18.47
C ARG A 481 28.17 16.10 19.81
N VAL A 482 28.41 16.94 20.81
CA VAL A 482 28.59 16.48 22.20
C VAL A 482 27.23 16.50 22.89
N LEU A 483 26.63 15.32 23.05
CA LEU A 483 25.30 15.13 23.61
C LEU A 483 25.34 14.16 24.79
N GLN A 484 24.56 14.44 25.83
CA GLN A 484 24.25 13.46 26.86
C GLN A 484 23.37 12.34 26.27
N PRO A 485 23.39 11.12 26.84
CA PRO A 485 22.65 9.99 26.28
C PRO A 485 21.16 10.25 26.04
N LEU A 486 20.51 11.03 26.92
CA LEU A 486 19.08 11.35 26.79
C LEU A 486 18.79 12.48 25.79
N GLU A 487 19.80 13.24 25.35
CA GLU A 487 19.69 14.29 24.33
C GLU A 487 19.86 13.75 22.90
N LYS A 488 20.43 12.55 22.76
CA LYS A 488 20.62 11.86 21.49
C LYS A 488 19.27 11.61 20.78
N LEU A 489 19.27 11.71 19.45
CA LEU A 489 18.14 11.38 18.59
C LEU A 489 17.72 9.91 18.76
N ARG A 490 16.40 9.68 18.68
CA ARG A 490 15.77 8.40 19.05
C ARG A 490 15.02 7.70 17.93
N MET A 491 14.76 8.35 16.78
CA MET A 491 14.09 7.70 15.65
C MET A 491 14.86 6.42 15.27
N PRO A 492 14.18 5.26 15.18
CA PRO A 492 14.84 3.99 14.97
C PRO A 492 15.20 3.80 13.50
N ASN A 493 16.13 2.88 13.23
CA ASN A 493 16.61 2.61 11.88
C ASN A 493 15.83 1.42 11.28
N PHE A 494 15.04 1.67 10.23
CA PHE A 494 14.31 0.65 9.47
C PHE A 494 15.19 -0.08 8.43
N GLY A 495 16.46 0.35 8.35
CA GLY A 495 17.40 0.36 7.24
C GLY A 495 16.81 0.00 5.89
N MET A 496 16.24 1.06 5.33
CA MET A 496 15.67 1.11 4.01
C MET A 496 16.75 1.07 2.93
N SER A 497 16.43 0.46 1.79
CA SER A 497 17.20 0.56 0.55
C SER A 497 17.10 1.96 -0.06
N GLU A 498 17.95 2.27 -1.05
CA GLU A 498 17.88 3.54 -1.78
C GLU A 498 16.50 3.76 -2.43
N GLU A 499 15.93 2.70 -3.01
CA GLU A 499 14.62 2.72 -3.64
C GLU A 499 13.50 2.93 -2.60
N GLU A 500 13.54 2.21 -1.47
CA GLU A 500 12.61 2.44 -0.37
C GLU A 500 12.71 3.90 0.12
N THR A 501 13.93 4.43 0.34
CA THR A 501 14.08 5.82 0.80
C THR A 501 13.50 6.85 -0.18
N THR A 502 13.58 6.57 -1.49
CA THR A 502 12.99 7.42 -2.52
C THR A 502 11.46 7.37 -2.44
N LEU A 503 10.85 6.19 -2.33
CA LEU A 503 9.41 6.04 -2.16
C LEU A 503 8.91 6.71 -0.85
N PHE A 504 9.61 6.55 0.27
CA PHE A 504 9.27 7.25 1.52
C PHE A 504 9.39 8.76 1.38
N ALA A 505 10.42 9.26 0.68
CA ALA A 505 10.52 10.67 0.36
C ALA A 505 9.35 11.13 -0.53
N THR A 506 8.92 10.34 -1.51
CA THR A 506 7.72 10.61 -2.33
C THR A 506 6.47 10.73 -1.47
N ALA A 507 6.26 9.79 -0.54
CA ALA A 507 5.15 9.87 0.42
C ALA A 507 5.22 11.17 1.25
N ILE A 508 6.37 11.51 1.82
CA ILE A 508 6.52 12.74 2.65
C ILE A 508 6.32 14.00 1.82
N MET A 509 6.87 14.05 0.59
CA MET A 509 6.69 15.18 -0.32
C MET A 509 5.24 15.37 -0.75
N SER A 510 4.41 14.31 -0.66
CA SER A 510 2.95 14.38 -0.90
C SER A 510 2.16 14.97 0.27
N LEU A 511 2.74 14.97 1.48
CA LEU A 511 2.14 15.52 2.71
C LEU A 511 2.30 17.05 2.71
N GLN A 512 1.52 17.70 1.86
CA GLN A 512 1.56 19.13 1.64
C GLN A 512 0.40 19.86 2.33
N ALA A 513 0.67 21.09 2.76
CA ALA A 513 -0.33 22.02 3.26
C ALA A 513 -1.46 22.24 2.25
N GLU A 514 -2.69 22.36 2.75
CA GLU A 514 -3.87 22.52 1.91
C GLU A 514 -4.02 23.99 1.46
N VAL A 515 -3.38 24.30 0.34
CA VAL A 515 -3.45 25.64 -0.28
C VAL A 515 -4.40 25.69 -1.48
N GLN A 516 -4.68 24.54 -2.10
CA GLN A 516 -5.47 24.49 -3.33
C GLN A 516 -6.96 24.78 -3.07
N PRO A 517 -7.64 25.50 -3.97
CA PRO A 517 -9.08 25.69 -3.91
C PRO A 517 -9.84 24.36 -4.01
N VAL A 518 -11.00 24.28 -3.34
CA VAL A 518 -11.90 23.10 -3.41
C VAL A 518 -12.26 22.71 -4.85
N ALA A 519 -12.32 23.69 -5.77
CA ALA A 519 -12.60 23.47 -7.18
C ALA A 519 -11.52 22.66 -7.93
N ALA A 520 -10.32 22.52 -7.37
CA ALA A 520 -9.26 21.66 -7.90
C ALA A 520 -9.34 20.22 -7.37
N HIS A 521 -10.08 19.98 -6.29
CA HIS A 521 -10.17 18.66 -5.69
C HIS A 521 -11.16 17.78 -6.46
N VAL A 522 -11.03 16.46 -6.30
CA VAL A 522 -12.01 15.51 -6.84
C VAL A 522 -13.41 15.85 -6.28
N PRO A 523 -14.42 16.11 -7.14
CA PRO A 523 -15.75 16.47 -6.68
C PRO A 523 -16.35 15.37 -5.79
N ARG A 524 -16.93 15.77 -4.66
CA ARG A 524 -17.62 14.82 -3.79
C ARG A 524 -18.97 14.43 -4.38
N SER A 525 -19.22 13.13 -4.38
CA SER A 525 -20.50 12.51 -4.71
C SER A 525 -20.61 11.18 -3.95
N ALA A 526 -21.82 10.61 -3.84
CA ALA A 526 -21.99 9.30 -3.20
C ALA A 526 -21.08 8.23 -3.84
N ARG A 527 -20.95 8.25 -5.18
CA ARG A 527 -20.07 7.36 -5.92
C ARG A 527 -18.59 7.60 -5.58
N GLN A 528 -18.13 8.85 -5.59
CA GLN A 528 -16.71 9.17 -5.31
C GLN A 528 -16.33 8.91 -3.86
N ASP A 529 -17.23 9.17 -2.91
CA ASP A 529 -17.01 8.82 -1.50
C ASP A 529 -16.92 7.30 -1.32
N ALA A 530 -17.81 6.53 -1.95
CA ALA A 530 -17.75 5.06 -1.93
C ALA A 530 -16.47 4.50 -2.58
N LEU A 531 -16.00 5.09 -3.69
CA LEU A 531 -14.71 4.75 -4.29
C LEU A 531 -13.55 5.00 -3.32
N ARG A 532 -13.47 6.19 -2.72
CA ARG A 532 -12.42 6.54 -1.75
C ARG A 532 -12.40 5.56 -0.57
N ASP A 533 -13.55 5.37 0.08
CA ASP A 533 -13.63 4.60 1.32
C ASP A 533 -13.41 3.10 1.05
N GLY A 534 -13.91 2.59 -0.08
CA GLY A 534 -13.66 1.24 -0.57
C GLY A 534 -12.20 0.97 -0.93
N ARG A 535 -11.56 1.85 -1.71
CA ARG A 535 -10.14 1.76 -2.07
C ARG A 535 -9.25 1.71 -0.83
N ASN A 536 -9.56 2.53 0.18
CA ASN A 536 -8.88 2.51 1.48
C ASN A 536 -9.09 1.17 2.20
N LEU A 537 -10.33 0.69 2.32
CA LEU A 537 -10.65 -0.57 3.01
C LEU A 537 -9.93 -1.76 2.38
N PHE A 538 -10.02 -1.92 1.06
CA PHE A 538 -9.47 -3.08 0.33
C PHE A 538 -7.95 -3.15 0.40
N ARG A 539 -7.27 -2.01 0.35
CA ARG A 539 -5.80 -1.93 0.44
C ARG A 539 -5.33 -2.13 1.88
N ARG A 540 -6.00 -1.51 2.85
CA ARG A 540 -5.65 -1.66 4.28
C ARG A 540 -5.87 -3.07 4.81
N ARG A 541 -6.85 -3.80 4.25
CA ARG A 541 -7.13 -5.22 4.56
C ARG A 541 -6.44 -6.21 3.62
N ASN A 542 -5.63 -5.73 2.68
CA ASN A 542 -4.90 -6.53 1.69
C ASN A 542 -5.78 -7.46 0.84
N CYS A 543 -7.04 -7.09 0.60
CA CYS A 543 -7.91 -7.80 -0.33
C CYS A 543 -7.26 -7.90 -1.71
N ILE A 544 -6.50 -6.86 -2.09
CA ILE A 544 -5.80 -6.78 -3.37
C ILE A 544 -4.55 -7.66 -3.47
N GLY A 545 -4.06 -8.25 -2.38
CA GLY A 545 -2.98 -9.24 -2.45
C GLY A 545 -3.44 -10.56 -3.08
N CYS A 546 -4.73 -10.89 -2.93
CA CYS A 546 -5.37 -12.03 -3.57
C CYS A 546 -6.10 -11.64 -4.86
N HIS A 547 -6.84 -10.53 -4.82
CA HIS A 547 -7.78 -10.16 -5.87
C HIS A 547 -7.25 -9.01 -6.72
N GLN A 548 -7.52 -9.03 -8.02
CA GLN A 548 -7.35 -7.85 -8.85
C GLN A 548 -8.60 -6.96 -8.79
N MET A 549 -8.39 -5.64 -8.78
CA MET A 549 -9.40 -4.62 -8.55
C MET A 549 -8.98 -3.32 -9.25
N GLU A 550 -9.80 -2.81 -10.18
CA GLU A 550 -9.49 -1.58 -10.92
C GLU A 550 -8.11 -1.62 -11.60
N GLY A 551 -7.73 -2.78 -12.16
CA GLY A 551 -6.42 -3.00 -12.78
C GLY A 551 -5.25 -3.22 -11.82
N ASP A 552 -5.46 -3.03 -10.50
CA ASP A 552 -4.45 -3.14 -9.46
C ASP A 552 -4.58 -4.43 -8.63
N GLY A 553 -3.49 -4.93 -8.06
CA GLY A 553 -3.48 -6.13 -7.21
C GLY A 553 -3.35 -7.45 -7.97
N GLY A 554 -3.82 -8.53 -7.33
CA GLY A 554 -3.81 -9.87 -7.90
C GLY A 554 -2.46 -10.59 -7.84
N ASP A 555 -1.56 -10.20 -6.93
CA ASP A 555 -0.20 -10.78 -6.84
C ASP A 555 -0.20 -12.31 -6.66
N TYR A 556 -1.25 -12.86 -6.05
CA TYR A 556 -1.44 -14.30 -5.92
C TYR A 556 -1.53 -15.05 -7.26
N VAL A 557 -1.95 -14.39 -8.34
CA VAL A 557 -2.01 -15.00 -9.70
C VAL A 557 -0.63 -15.51 -10.12
N ASN A 558 0.44 -14.85 -9.69
CA ASN A 558 1.81 -15.26 -10.02
C ASN A 558 2.30 -16.48 -9.22
N LEU A 559 1.53 -16.94 -8.23
CA LEU A 559 1.87 -18.08 -7.38
C LEU A 559 1.20 -19.38 -7.82
N VAL A 560 0.21 -19.30 -8.72
CA VAL A 560 -0.51 -20.45 -9.26
C VAL A 560 0.02 -20.80 -10.64
N ALA A 561 0.03 -22.10 -10.98
CA ALA A 561 0.50 -22.57 -12.28
C ALA A 561 -0.45 -22.18 -13.44
N ASP A 562 -1.73 -22.00 -13.14
CA ASP A 562 -2.76 -21.59 -14.08
C ASP A 562 -3.54 -20.40 -13.48
N PRO A 563 -3.57 -19.22 -14.15
CA PRO A 563 -4.30 -18.05 -13.68
C PRO A 563 -5.79 -18.28 -13.38
N SER A 564 -6.43 -19.27 -14.00
CA SER A 564 -7.82 -19.63 -13.72
C SER A 564 -8.04 -20.21 -12.31
N LEU A 565 -6.96 -20.67 -11.68
CA LEU A 565 -6.94 -21.18 -10.30
C LEU A 565 -6.74 -20.06 -9.26
N ALA A 566 -6.60 -18.81 -9.71
CA ALA A 566 -6.49 -17.67 -8.83
C ALA A 566 -7.87 -17.20 -8.29
N PRO A 567 -7.88 -16.40 -7.21
CA PRO A 567 -9.06 -15.66 -6.77
C PRO A 567 -9.68 -14.83 -7.90
N PRO A 568 -11.01 -14.60 -7.88
CA PRO A 568 -11.71 -13.91 -8.97
C PRO A 568 -11.31 -12.43 -9.07
N LEU A 569 -11.37 -11.90 -10.30
CA LEU A 569 -11.38 -10.46 -10.58
C LEU A 569 -12.62 -9.84 -9.91
N LEU A 570 -12.41 -8.80 -9.10
CA LEU A 570 -13.50 -8.18 -8.36
C LEU A 570 -14.08 -6.93 -9.05
N THR A 571 -13.42 -6.38 -10.08
CA THR A 571 -13.88 -5.16 -10.77
C THR A 571 -15.35 -5.20 -11.19
N PRO A 572 -15.89 -6.30 -11.76
CA PRO A 572 -17.30 -6.35 -12.17
C PRO A 572 -18.27 -6.74 -11.04
N GLU A 573 -17.81 -6.91 -9.79
CA GLU A 573 -18.60 -7.58 -8.75
C GLU A 573 -19.91 -6.83 -8.40
N GLY A 574 -19.93 -5.50 -8.52
CA GLY A 574 -21.10 -4.66 -8.20
C GLY A 574 -22.22 -4.73 -9.25
N ALA A 575 -21.86 -4.97 -10.51
CA ALA A 575 -22.80 -5.33 -11.56
C ALA A 575 -23.22 -6.80 -11.43
N LYS A 576 -22.30 -7.69 -11.03
CA LYS A 576 -22.49 -9.14 -11.06
C LYS A 576 -23.39 -9.70 -9.97
N VAL A 577 -23.15 -9.32 -8.72
CA VAL A 577 -23.69 -10.05 -7.57
C VAL A 577 -24.78 -9.25 -6.85
N GLN A 578 -25.78 -9.96 -6.34
CA GLN A 578 -26.83 -9.39 -5.50
C GLN A 578 -26.26 -8.94 -4.14
N PRO A 579 -26.51 -7.69 -3.69
CA PRO A 579 -25.94 -7.16 -2.45
C PRO A 579 -26.19 -8.03 -1.20
N ASP A 580 -27.42 -8.54 -1.04
CA ASP A 580 -27.78 -9.38 0.11
C ASP A 580 -27.01 -10.70 0.12
N TRP A 581 -26.86 -11.32 -1.06
CA TRP A 581 -26.06 -12.53 -1.21
C TRP A 581 -24.58 -12.26 -0.90
N LEU A 582 -24.05 -11.14 -1.39
CA LEU A 582 -22.65 -10.75 -1.17
C LEU A 582 -22.36 -10.46 0.30
N TYR A 583 -23.28 -9.76 0.98
CA TYR A 583 -23.21 -9.53 2.42
C TYR A 583 -23.19 -10.86 3.20
N ALA A 584 -24.10 -11.78 2.88
CA ALA A 584 -24.14 -13.09 3.51
C ALA A 584 -22.85 -13.90 3.24
N PHE A 585 -22.34 -13.85 2.01
CA PHE A 585 -21.08 -14.47 1.64
C PHE A 585 -19.88 -13.91 2.44
N PHE A 586 -19.79 -12.60 2.67
CA PHE A 586 -18.71 -12.04 3.50
C PHE A 586 -18.78 -12.46 4.97
N ARG A 587 -19.99 -12.66 5.50
CA ARG A 587 -20.20 -13.13 6.88
C ARG A 587 -19.86 -14.60 7.05
N GLY A 588 -20.10 -15.42 6.03
CA GLY A 588 -19.80 -16.85 6.03
C GLY A 588 -19.57 -17.35 4.61
N PRO A 589 -18.34 -17.25 4.08
CA PRO A 589 -18.09 -17.64 2.69
C PRO A 589 -18.45 -19.11 2.48
N ILE A 590 -18.84 -19.48 1.27
CA ILE A 590 -19.07 -20.88 0.88
C ILE A 590 -18.19 -21.23 -0.32
N PRO A 591 -17.82 -22.50 -0.53
CA PRO A 591 -17.12 -22.90 -1.74
C PRO A 591 -18.00 -22.64 -2.98
N ILE A 592 -17.56 -21.74 -3.86
CA ILE A 592 -18.20 -21.47 -5.17
C ILE A 592 -17.55 -22.31 -6.28
N ARG A 593 -16.23 -22.52 -6.16
CA ARG A 593 -15.40 -23.28 -7.11
C ARG A 593 -14.70 -24.40 -6.33
N PRO A 594 -15.31 -25.60 -6.21
CA PRO A 594 -14.76 -26.69 -5.38
C PRO A 594 -13.39 -27.21 -5.81
N TRP A 595 -12.97 -26.91 -7.04
CA TRP A 595 -11.65 -27.27 -7.58
C TRP A 595 -10.54 -26.25 -7.26
N LEU A 596 -10.83 -25.22 -6.46
CA LEU A 596 -9.81 -24.30 -5.96
C LEU A 596 -9.34 -24.69 -4.57
N ASP A 597 -8.03 -24.80 -4.42
CA ASP A 597 -7.40 -24.98 -3.11
C ASP A 597 -7.40 -23.69 -2.30
N VAL A 598 -7.26 -22.53 -2.97
CA VAL A 598 -7.27 -21.22 -2.32
C VAL A 598 -8.65 -20.90 -1.75
N ARG A 599 -8.68 -20.46 -0.49
CA ARG A 599 -9.92 -20.21 0.26
C ARG A 599 -10.16 -18.72 0.45
N MET A 600 -11.41 -18.28 0.28
CA MET A 600 -11.83 -16.97 0.75
C MET A 600 -11.89 -16.99 2.29
N PRO A 601 -11.07 -16.18 2.99
CA PRO A 601 -10.96 -16.28 4.42
C PRO A 601 -12.04 -15.47 5.14
N THR A 602 -12.23 -15.76 6.43
CA THR A 602 -13.19 -15.05 7.28
C THR A 602 -12.47 -13.96 8.08
N PHE A 603 -12.79 -12.69 7.80
CA PHE A 603 -12.17 -11.54 8.48
C PHE A 603 -12.89 -11.14 9.78
N GLY A 604 -14.17 -11.51 9.94
CA GLY A 604 -15.00 -11.10 11.08
C GLY A 604 -15.05 -9.58 11.27
N LEU A 605 -15.21 -8.82 10.18
CA LEU A 605 -15.37 -7.36 10.23
C LEU A 605 -16.79 -6.98 10.67
N ALA A 606 -16.92 -5.79 11.26
CA ALA A 606 -18.21 -5.17 11.54
C ALA A 606 -19.01 -4.85 10.27
N ASP A 607 -20.34 -4.81 10.37
CA ASP A 607 -21.25 -4.63 9.24
C ASP A 607 -21.01 -3.34 8.45
N ALA A 608 -20.56 -2.27 9.12
CA ALA A 608 -20.20 -1.02 8.45
C ALA A 608 -19.08 -1.21 7.39
N HIS A 609 -18.12 -2.09 7.64
CA HIS A 609 -17.07 -2.39 6.65
C HIS A 609 -17.63 -3.17 5.47
N TRP A 610 -18.55 -4.12 5.70
CA TRP A 610 -19.17 -4.86 4.60
C TRP A 610 -20.09 -4.00 3.75
N ASN A 611 -20.81 -3.05 4.36
CA ASN A 611 -21.58 -2.05 3.64
C ASN A 611 -20.66 -1.17 2.78
N THR A 612 -19.52 -0.73 3.32
CA THR A 612 -18.51 0.02 2.56
C THR A 612 -18.01 -0.79 1.35
N ALA A 613 -17.77 -2.11 1.51
CA ALA A 613 -17.34 -2.96 0.41
C ALA A 613 -18.41 -3.11 -0.69
N ILE A 614 -19.69 -3.24 -0.31
CA ILE A 614 -20.81 -3.37 -1.25
C ILE A 614 -21.03 -2.05 -2.01
N GLU A 615 -21.04 -0.92 -1.31
CA GLU A 615 -21.13 0.41 -1.90
C GLU A 615 -19.99 0.67 -2.88
N TYR A 616 -18.78 0.26 -2.50
CA TYR A 616 -17.59 0.35 -3.33
C TYR A 616 -17.72 -0.44 -4.64
N PHE A 617 -18.11 -1.72 -4.59
CA PHE A 617 -18.34 -2.47 -5.82
C PHE A 617 -19.44 -1.85 -6.68
N GLY A 618 -20.51 -1.37 -6.05
CA GLY A 618 -21.54 -0.59 -6.74
C GLY A 618 -20.92 0.60 -7.48
N ALA A 619 -20.01 1.33 -6.83
CA ALA A 619 -19.37 2.53 -7.35
C ALA A 619 -18.39 2.25 -8.51
N VAL A 620 -17.64 1.15 -8.42
CA VAL A 620 -16.75 0.67 -9.49
C VAL A 620 -17.57 0.29 -10.72
N SER A 621 -18.67 -0.44 -10.55
CA SER A 621 -19.52 -0.89 -11.66
C SER A 621 -20.58 0.15 -12.11
N ASP A 622 -20.44 1.42 -11.70
CA ASP A 622 -21.39 2.53 -11.96
C ASP A 622 -22.87 2.18 -11.71
N SER A 623 -23.08 1.40 -10.66
CA SER A 623 -24.36 0.76 -10.37
C SER A 623 -24.93 1.24 -9.01
N VAL A 624 -24.34 2.31 -8.45
CA VAL A 624 -24.81 3.03 -7.26
C VAL A 624 -26.09 3.80 -7.60
N GLY A 625 -27.23 3.31 -7.13
CA GLY A 625 -28.53 3.94 -7.33
C GLY A 625 -29.58 3.41 -6.35
N MET A 626 -30.56 4.25 -6.01
CA MET A 626 -31.62 3.92 -5.05
C MET A 626 -32.57 2.88 -5.66
N PHE A 627 -32.73 1.74 -4.97
CA PHE A 627 -33.66 0.65 -5.26
C PHE A 627 -33.38 -0.12 -6.54
N ARG A 628 -32.64 -1.24 -6.42
CA ARG A 628 -32.78 -2.34 -7.37
C ARG A 628 -33.96 -3.19 -6.92
N THR A 629 -35.02 -3.22 -7.71
CA THR A 629 -36.11 -4.17 -7.50
C THR A 629 -35.61 -5.55 -7.92
N HIS A 630 -35.62 -6.51 -7.00
CA HIS A 630 -35.61 -7.93 -7.34
C HIS A 630 -36.86 -8.23 -8.14
N GLU A 631 -36.79 -8.12 -9.47
CA GLU A 631 -37.84 -8.69 -10.31
C GLU A 631 -37.74 -10.21 -10.20
N SER A 632 -38.66 -10.80 -9.44
CA SER A 632 -38.91 -12.24 -9.53
C SER A 632 -39.48 -12.50 -10.92
N VAL A 633 -38.66 -13.00 -11.84
CA VAL A 633 -39.14 -13.42 -13.17
C VAL A 633 -40.16 -14.53 -12.96
N ALA A 634 -41.42 -14.23 -13.28
CA ALA A 634 -42.49 -15.22 -13.29
C ALA A 634 -42.29 -16.13 -14.51
N THR A 635 -42.32 -17.44 -14.30
CA THR A 635 -42.14 -18.46 -15.36
C THR A 635 -43.06 -18.18 -16.55
N SER A 636 -42.47 -17.76 -17.68
CA SER A 636 -43.17 -17.50 -18.95
C SER A 636 -42.97 -18.66 -19.94
N ALA A 637 -43.63 -18.61 -21.09
CA ALA A 637 -43.44 -19.56 -22.19
C ALA A 637 -42.03 -19.52 -22.80
N GLU A 638 -41.20 -18.52 -22.47
CA GLU A 638 -39.81 -18.38 -22.95
C GLU A 638 -38.84 -19.34 -22.25
N ASN A 639 -39.25 -19.98 -21.15
CA ASN A 639 -38.44 -20.99 -20.48
C ASN A 639 -38.17 -22.23 -21.35
N GLU A 640 -39.13 -22.64 -22.19
CA GLU A 640 -38.94 -23.79 -23.11
C GLU A 640 -37.85 -23.48 -24.14
N VAL A 641 -37.83 -22.25 -24.68
CA VAL A 641 -36.79 -21.78 -25.62
C VAL A 641 -35.43 -21.71 -24.93
N GLY A 642 -35.38 -21.18 -23.71
CA GLY A 642 -34.15 -21.14 -22.91
C GLY A 642 -33.60 -22.53 -22.57
N GLU A 643 -34.47 -23.48 -22.23
CA GLU A 643 -34.10 -24.88 -21.98
C GLU A 643 -33.50 -25.54 -23.23
N GLU A 644 -34.18 -25.42 -24.38
CA GLU A 644 -33.67 -25.98 -25.64
C GLU A 644 -32.33 -25.35 -26.06
N LEU A 645 -32.16 -24.03 -25.90
CA LEU A 645 -30.90 -23.36 -26.16
C LEU A 645 -29.79 -23.82 -25.20
N PHE A 646 -30.10 -24.01 -23.91
CA PHE A 646 -29.15 -24.44 -22.90
C PHE A 646 -28.58 -25.83 -23.23
N ASP A 647 -29.44 -26.73 -23.71
CA ASP A 647 -29.03 -28.06 -24.18
C ASP A 647 -28.28 -28.02 -25.51
N LEU A 648 -28.73 -27.19 -26.47
CA LEU A 648 -28.08 -27.01 -27.77
C LEU A 648 -26.66 -26.47 -27.62
N LEU A 649 -26.47 -25.47 -26.75
CA LEU A 649 -25.20 -24.82 -26.44
C LEU A 649 -24.35 -25.64 -25.47
N ARG A 650 -24.87 -26.79 -25.01
CA ARG A 650 -24.16 -27.77 -24.18
C ARG A 650 -23.65 -27.17 -22.86
N CYS A 651 -24.40 -26.26 -22.25
CA CYS A 651 -23.97 -25.53 -21.05
C CYS A 651 -23.56 -26.47 -19.89
N GLN A 652 -24.21 -27.64 -19.77
CA GLN A 652 -23.91 -28.66 -18.75
C GLN A 652 -22.57 -29.38 -18.94
N GLN A 653 -21.88 -29.20 -20.08
CA GLN A 653 -20.51 -29.74 -20.25
C GLN A 653 -19.53 -29.09 -19.28
N CYS A 654 -19.76 -27.82 -18.93
CA CYS A 654 -18.92 -27.06 -18.01
C CYS A 654 -19.63 -26.76 -16.69
N HIS A 655 -20.92 -26.40 -16.74
CA HIS A 655 -21.72 -26.05 -15.57
C HIS A 655 -22.45 -27.27 -15.00
N VAL A 656 -21.73 -28.14 -14.30
CA VAL A 656 -22.31 -29.32 -13.65
C VAL A 656 -23.27 -28.87 -12.54
N LEU A 657 -24.56 -29.18 -12.69
CA LEU A 657 -25.64 -28.78 -11.77
C LEU A 657 -25.80 -29.74 -10.57
N ASP A 658 -24.91 -30.72 -10.43
CA ASP A 658 -24.88 -31.73 -9.36
C ASP A 658 -23.44 -31.88 -8.84
N THR A 659 -23.03 -33.10 -8.46
CA THR A 659 -21.65 -33.37 -8.01
C THR A 659 -20.70 -33.40 -9.20
N ILE A 660 -19.64 -32.59 -9.14
CA ILE A 660 -18.54 -32.61 -10.10
C ILE A 660 -17.88 -34.01 -10.09
N PRO A 661 -17.78 -34.71 -11.23
CA PRO A 661 -17.05 -35.97 -11.32
C PRO A 661 -15.59 -35.80 -10.89
N ALA A 662 -15.07 -36.73 -10.09
CA ALA A 662 -13.71 -36.63 -9.54
C ALA A 662 -12.60 -36.64 -10.61
N ASP A 663 -12.90 -37.11 -11.82
CA ASP A 663 -12.00 -37.23 -12.97
C ASP A 663 -12.18 -36.12 -14.01
N GLN A 664 -13.09 -35.16 -13.78
CA GLN A 664 -13.30 -34.06 -14.73
C GLN A 664 -12.12 -33.08 -14.68
N PRO A 665 -11.45 -32.81 -15.82
CA PRO A 665 -10.37 -31.84 -15.88
C PRO A 665 -10.82 -30.44 -15.42
N THR A 666 -10.02 -29.82 -14.56
CA THR A 666 -10.31 -28.48 -14.00
C THR A 666 -10.36 -27.38 -15.06
N ASP A 667 -9.77 -27.64 -16.23
CA ASP A 667 -9.83 -26.76 -17.39
C ASP A 667 -11.22 -26.68 -18.04
N THR A 668 -12.09 -27.67 -17.78
CA THR A 668 -13.46 -27.72 -18.30
C THR A 668 -14.54 -27.34 -17.28
N LEU A 669 -14.18 -27.04 -16.03
CA LEU A 669 -15.13 -26.76 -14.96
C LEU A 669 -15.59 -25.30 -14.95
N ALA A 670 -16.89 -25.09 -14.70
CA ALA A 670 -17.49 -23.78 -14.51
C ALA A 670 -18.42 -23.75 -13.27
N PRO A 671 -18.71 -22.57 -12.70
CA PRO A 671 -19.47 -22.46 -11.45
C PRO A 671 -20.88 -23.08 -11.51
N ASP A 672 -21.36 -23.58 -10.38
CA ASP A 672 -22.71 -24.13 -10.23
C ASP A 672 -23.79 -23.05 -10.50
N LEU A 673 -24.61 -23.29 -11.53
CA LEU A 673 -25.66 -22.35 -11.94
C LEU A 673 -26.92 -22.44 -11.08
N ARG A 674 -27.06 -23.39 -10.15
CA ARG A 674 -28.20 -23.44 -9.23
C ARG A 674 -28.29 -22.25 -8.29
N MET A 675 -27.18 -21.54 -8.12
CA MET A 675 -27.08 -20.32 -7.33
C MET A 675 -27.52 -19.07 -8.11
N THR A 676 -27.77 -19.17 -9.42
CA THR A 676 -27.92 -18.01 -10.32
C THR A 676 -29.00 -17.04 -9.83
N SER A 677 -30.17 -17.54 -9.46
CA SER A 677 -31.32 -16.73 -9.03
C SER A 677 -31.09 -15.96 -7.72
N GLU A 678 -30.29 -16.51 -6.80
CA GLU A 678 -29.96 -15.87 -5.52
C GLU A 678 -28.70 -15.02 -5.59
N ARG A 679 -27.76 -15.35 -6.50
CA ARG A 679 -26.43 -14.74 -6.54
C ARG A 679 -26.31 -13.65 -7.59
N LEU A 680 -26.78 -13.87 -8.80
CA LEU A 680 -26.45 -13.03 -9.96
C LEU A 680 -27.52 -11.98 -10.21
N GLN A 681 -27.10 -10.81 -10.69
CA GLN A 681 -28.02 -9.79 -11.19
C GLN A 681 -28.54 -10.19 -12.58
N PRO A 682 -29.86 -10.09 -12.86
CA PRO A 682 -30.43 -10.45 -14.16
C PRO A 682 -29.78 -9.73 -15.34
N ASP A 683 -29.55 -8.42 -15.22
CA ASP A 683 -28.94 -7.61 -16.29
C ASP A 683 -27.49 -8.03 -16.55
N TRP A 684 -26.73 -8.35 -15.51
CA TRP A 684 -25.36 -8.84 -15.67
C TRP A 684 -25.28 -10.17 -16.42
N ILE A 685 -26.28 -11.05 -16.28
CA ILE A 685 -26.31 -12.30 -17.05
C ILE A 685 -26.40 -11.98 -18.55
N LEU A 686 -27.17 -10.96 -18.94
CA LEU A 686 -27.23 -10.53 -20.34
C LEU A 686 -25.87 -10.03 -20.82
N ASP A 687 -25.25 -9.11 -20.08
CA ASP A 687 -23.95 -8.52 -20.42
C ASP A 687 -22.87 -9.61 -20.51
N TRP A 688 -22.87 -10.55 -19.55
CA TRP A 688 -21.94 -11.68 -19.51
C TRP A 688 -22.07 -12.62 -20.70
N LEU A 689 -23.30 -12.88 -21.18
CA LEU A 689 -23.53 -13.76 -22.33
C LEU A 689 -23.17 -13.08 -23.66
N ARG A 690 -23.27 -11.74 -23.73
CA ARG A 690 -22.86 -10.94 -24.89
C ARG A 690 -21.35 -10.93 -25.05
N GLU A 691 -20.64 -10.47 -24.03
CA GLU A 691 -19.20 -10.13 -24.14
C GLU A 691 -18.39 -10.62 -22.92
N PRO A 692 -18.31 -11.94 -22.69
CA PRO A 692 -17.66 -12.48 -21.49
C PRO A 692 -16.16 -12.14 -21.40
N LEU A 693 -15.47 -12.12 -22.54
CA LEU A 693 -14.03 -11.81 -22.62
C LEU A 693 -13.70 -10.34 -22.35
N GLU A 694 -14.64 -9.43 -22.60
CA GLU A 694 -14.48 -8.01 -22.28
C GLU A 694 -14.66 -7.76 -20.79
N ILE A 695 -15.66 -8.40 -20.18
CA ILE A 695 -15.94 -8.28 -18.74
C ILE A 695 -14.86 -8.96 -17.89
N GLN A 696 -14.39 -10.14 -18.31
CA GLN A 696 -13.35 -10.87 -17.61
C GLN A 696 -12.32 -11.43 -18.61
N PRO A 697 -11.24 -10.69 -18.85
CA PRO A 697 -10.13 -11.17 -19.68
C PRO A 697 -9.60 -12.52 -19.19
N GLY A 698 -9.38 -13.45 -20.12
CA GLY A 698 -8.92 -14.81 -19.80
C GLY A 698 -9.99 -15.75 -19.24
N THR A 699 -11.27 -15.34 -19.22
CA THR A 699 -12.37 -16.28 -18.90
C THR A 699 -12.46 -17.42 -19.91
N ARG A 700 -12.90 -18.59 -19.43
CA ARG A 700 -13.16 -19.77 -20.27
C ARG A 700 -14.59 -19.80 -20.84
N MET A 701 -15.44 -18.86 -20.44
CA MET A 701 -16.79 -18.75 -20.99
C MET A 701 -16.71 -18.38 -22.48
N PRO A 702 -17.21 -19.23 -23.41
CA PRO A 702 -17.18 -18.90 -24.83
C PRO A 702 -18.13 -17.76 -25.16
N MET A 703 -17.74 -16.95 -26.15
CA MET A 703 -18.66 -16.02 -26.83
C MET A 703 -19.55 -16.82 -27.78
N LEU A 704 -20.76 -17.16 -27.33
CA LEU A 704 -21.68 -18.02 -28.09
C LEU A 704 -22.42 -17.25 -29.19
N TRP A 705 -22.66 -15.96 -29.01
CA TRP A 705 -23.32 -15.07 -29.97
C TRP A 705 -22.31 -14.16 -30.68
N THR A 706 -21.66 -14.65 -31.74
CA THR A 706 -20.58 -13.91 -32.44
C THR A 706 -21.08 -12.87 -33.44
N GLU A 707 -22.35 -12.93 -33.84
CA GLU A 707 -22.93 -12.04 -34.86
C GLU A 707 -24.23 -11.41 -34.31
N LEU A 708 -24.14 -10.51 -33.32
CA LEU A 708 -25.32 -9.80 -32.83
C LEU A 708 -25.74 -8.67 -33.79
N PRO A 709 -27.07 -8.44 -33.97
CA PRO A 709 -28.19 -9.18 -33.40
C PRO A 709 -28.58 -10.45 -34.19
N GLY A 710 -27.98 -10.69 -35.36
CA GLY A 710 -28.40 -11.72 -36.33
C GLY A 710 -27.91 -13.15 -36.08
N SER A 711 -27.52 -13.51 -34.86
CA SER A 711 -26.90 -14.80 -34.55
C SER A 711 -27.86 -15.95 -34.87
N PHE A 712 -27.42 -16.83 -35.76
CA PHE A 712 -28.29 -17.84 -36.38
C PHE A 712 -28.15 -19.21 -35.73
N TYR A 713 -29.21 -19.64 -35.04
CA TYR A 713 -29.43 -21.04 -34.67
C TYR A 713 -30.63 -21.55 -35.46
N PRO A 714 -30.50 -22.62 -36.27
CA PRO A 714 -31.54 -23.06 -37.21
C PRO A 714 -32.92 -23.34 -36.61
N GLN A 715 -32.98 -23.60 -35.30
CA GLN A 715 -34.19 -23.92 -34.55
C GLN A 715 -34.92 -22.69 -34.01
N PHE A 716 -34.30 -21.50 -34.06
CA PHE A 716 -34.80 -20.27 -33.45
C PHE A 716 -34.81 -19.10 -34.44
N ASP A 717 -35.58 -18.07 -34.13
CA ASP A 717 -35.53 -16.82 -34.90
C ASP A 717 -34.13 -16.19 -34.78
N SER A 718 -33.68 -15.48 -35.82
CA SER A 718 -32.36 -14.81 -35.90
C SER A 718 -32.28 -13.54 -35.03
N ASP A 719 -32.85 -13.59 -33.83
CA ASP A 719 -32.84 -12.53 -32.82
C ASP A 719 -31.98 -12.99 -31.64
N GLY A 720 -30.68 -12.70 -31.70
CA GLY A 720 -29.71 -13.07 -30.68
C GLY A 720 -30.01 -12.41 -29.32
N ASP A 721 -30.59 -11.21 -29.31
CA ASP A 721 -30.97 -10.53 -28.07
C ASP A 721 -32.05 -11.33 -27.32
N ARG A 722 -33.08 -11.76 -28.05
CA ARG A 722 -34.16 -12.58 -27.50
C ARG A 722 -33.70 -13.97 -27.07
N GLN A 723 -32.73 -14.56 -27.78
CA GLN A 723 -32.11 -15.84 -27.38
C GLN A 723 -31.34 -15.72 -26.06
N ILE A 724 -30.59 -14.63 -25.88
CA ILE A 724 -29.84 -14.34 -24.64
C ILE A 724 -30.82 -14.12 -23.48
N GLU A 725 -31.91 -13.38 -23.69
CA GLU A 725 -32.98 -13.19 -22.70
C GLU A 725 -33.63 -14.51 -22.29
N ALA A 726 -33.95 -15.39 -23.24
CA ALA A 726 -34.52 -16.71 -22.95
C ALA A 726 -33.58 -17.58 -22.11
N ILE A 727 -32.27 -17.58 -22.39
CA ILE A 727 -31.28 -18.27 -21.56
C ILE A 727 -31.23 -17.67 -20.16
N ARG A 728 -31.15 -16.34 -20.01
CA ARG A 728 -31.17 -15.68 -18.69
C ARG A 728 -32.39 -16.13 -17.89
N ASP A 729 -33.57 -16.08 -18.47
CA ASP A 729 -34.82 -16.40 -17.77
C ASP A 729 -34.85 -17.87 -17.32
N TYR A 730 -34.38 -18.79 -18.18
CA TYR A 730 -34.21 -20.19 -17.81
C TYR A 730 -33.21 -20.38 -16.66
N LEU A 731 -32.05 -19.71 -16.68
CA LEU A 731 -31.07 -19.76 -15.58
C LEU A 731 -31.64 -19.25 -14.26
N LEU A 732 -32.49 -18.22 -14.30
CA LEU A 732 -33.18 -17.67 -13.12
C LEU A 732 -34.25 -18.61 -12.55
N THR A 733 -34.59 -19.72 -13.22
CA THR A 733 -35.46 -20.78 -12.66
C THR A 733 -34.72 -21.75 -11.75
N PHE A 734 -33.37 -21.84 -11.83
CA PHE A 734 -32.63 -22.83 -11.07
C PHE A 734 -32.65 -22.54 -9.55
N ARG A 735 -32.72 -23.61 -8.75
CA ARG A 735 -32.79 -23.58 -7.27
C ARG A 735 -32.01 -24.76 -6.68
N GLY A 736 -31.76 -24.71 -5.36
CA GLY A 736 -31.22 -25.85 -4.61
C GLY A 736 -29.70 -26.01 -4.63
N GLY A 737 -28.98 -24.96 -5.06
CA GLY A 737 -27.53 -24.89 -4.94
C GLY A 737 -27.07 -24.45 -3.54
N PRO A 738 -25.76 -24.49 -3.27
CA PRO A 738 -25.17 -23.93 -2.05
C PRO A 738 -25.59 -22.47 -1.85
N SER A 739 -25.98 -22.06 -0.64
CA SER A 739 -26.42 -20.69 -0.38
C SER A 739 -25.89 -20.14 0.95
N PRO A 740 -25.25 -18.95 0.96
CA PRO A 740 -24.87 -18.30 2.20
C PRO A 740 -26.08 -17.69 2.93
N LEU A 741 -27.24 -17.54 2.26
CA LEU A 741 -28.44 -16.95 2.85
C LEU A 741 -29.20 -17.93 3.74
N THR A 742 -29.29 -19.20 3.35
CA THR A 742 -30.03 -20.23 4.08
C THR A 742 -29.13 -21.13 4.94
N GLY A 743 -27.81 -21.00 4.80
CA GLY A 743 -26.86 -22.00 5.28
C GLY A 743 -26.86 -23.25 4.39
N ASN A 744 -25.76 -24.01 4.43
CA ASN A 744 -25.68 -25.33 3.80
C ASN A 744 -26.38 -26.40 4.64
#